data_AF-A0A1B1KBC1-F1
#
_entry.id   AF-A0A1B1KBC1-F1
#
_cell.length_a   1.000
_cell.length_b   1.000
_cell.length_c   1.000
_cell.angle_alpha   90.00
_cell.angle_beta   90.00
_cell.angle_gamma   90.00
#
_symmetry.space_group_name_H-M   'P 1'
#
loop_
_entity.id
_entity.type
_entity.pdbx_description
1 polymer ?
#
loop_
_entity_poly.entity_id
_entity_poly.type
_entity_poly.pdbx_seq_one_letter_code
_entity_poly.pdbx_strand_id
1 'polypeptide(L)'
;MGSFLKDQANDEEFRIRQGLEKVGLFFELNLDEDELRRCQELFGRIAVHDLRVDDSTLLIKHYPALTLATLVGHAGLAYEQGRYWESFWDDLSLERDPDFENALRHSLADVLRKFGLRDFPEFRGRNYVMAMAMHAGIPVRCLGDLIETIEGHVRQGRDANGAALLEWMTAPGMEYRLNRLDVPVRNFLMHGGEIAVDILDRIIEFLAFTLDNPEVWNNLELDTSTTGLPTVLLNGLIEHLHERPFLSAEDGAAQTKGIRQRRNPVISYSVQDDEVLVMVPYPDVDSERPWKLTVAGSTRDVYAESGWGVEDGEHPATPVAVTAPAREVLLVHEASGASHTVPVFDSADPMLLFTLDGKLLRRTAALPRGLVLAMHPKDAQVVDAVTDETVRSADDPCVPSGWAGWRVETLDLTGHDSILLRRSGRADGPVRGVRSLGSPSFVPADPVSGLHTPNGLRVYAERPSVDLPPYVGSEPVLWRVRARRSGDRKWLVDCEWESATEETTLDPFDGADAGLLGLYEVEVSCEGGADLRATLFLAEGIGVEHGSTFRRSVPGGLGASVSAITSEHGLTVDTSKLSFGVTDREREIRVGSGSRAQKLVVRPPYAEGRIDKLGTPAQWRTSPHTVSPRDLEEHAVIAVRVPSAIRATFALVDERDQAAQQESPEHPSDNVFQVSTRRFVDTARRLGVCSLVAMVDDEAGATHRITVAEVRPARLCEQVRIDGADLVFERLADIDDPAVWVWAATAPWRPVTRLAISGVRATIPESFRGAGDLITMVFADDPFTVVTRPIRPDRDALRVTQSGWVRDDNPALDGLARFLSGVGEPPLVPEAADGAWAALALLPWDASDPASERLRGGLMRILGRHPRAALEALGSSTIPQDQMMPLLIRTQLVDRPYSSRNTLNDLHPNAWVGCMVEISDLPSLRDRGRAVAGERAETLAYLETQGGRDLMDLLRAGKMSDPRSGVFDANVLKVHGMDQEQVEELFERFRLVPGALLDIDTRVSATVDAFHRRADWVLEPACRDLPGHVTRALRSVKKASPALYDLVVARNEVLYGVDTVAHPWMLLSMQSLALAAVARLEALGEFEYPIMTTDMRDAWALMAQYFPAMVAGDLLIAEALAAHLTHGDLIGDTA
;
A
#
# COMPACT_ATOMS: atom_id res chain seq x y z
N MET A 1 43.00 -51.70 -5.76
CA MET A 1 41.64 -51.29 -6.13
C MET A 1 41.15 -52.31 -7.14
N GLY A 2 39.95 -52.87 -6.99
CA GLY A 2 39.42 -53.74 -8.03
C GLY A 2 39.20 -52.93 -9.31
N SER A 3 39.70 -53.42 -10.46
CA SER A 3 39.28 -53.06 -11.84
C SER A 3 38.04 -52.18 -11.89
N PHE A 4 36.95 -52.87 -11.59
CA PHE A 4 35.58 -52.43 -11.67
C PHE A 4 35.23 -51.19 -10.84
N LEU A 5 35.78 -51.03 -9.62
CA LEU A 5 35.46 -49.88 -8.77
C LEU A 5 36.13 -48.60 -9.28
N LYS A 6 37.34 -48.69 -9.85
CA LYS A 6 37.99 -47.52 -10.47
C LYS A 6 37.22 -47.06 -11.70
N ASP A 7 36.81 -48.02 -12.52
CA ASP A 7 36.11 -47.75 -13.77
C ASP A 7 34.75 -47.08 -13.48
N GLN A 8 33.99 -47.61 -12.51
CA GLN A 8 32.73 -46.99 -12.05
C GLN A 8 32.92 -45.57 -11.49
N ALA A 9 33.98 -45.33 -10.71
CA ALA A 9 34.31 -44.01 -10.17
C ALA A 9 34.67 -43.00 -11.26
N ASN A 10 35.45 -43.43 -12.26
CA ASN A 10 35.85 -42.58 -13.37
C ASN A 10 34.66 -42.22 -14.26
N ASP A 11 33.74 -43.17 -14.48
CA ASP A 11 32.53 -42.94 -15.27
C ASP A 11 31.60 -41.93 -14.58
N GLU A 12 31.36 -42.05 -13.28
CA GLU A 12 30.55 -41.09 -12.51
C GLU A 12 31.21 -39.72 -12.39
N GLU A 13 32.52 -39.66 -12.12
CA GLU A 13 33.28 -38.39 -12.12
C GLU A 13 33.16 -37.68 -13.47
N PHE A 14 33.26 -38.40 -14.57
CA PHE A 14 33.12 -37.84 -15.92
C PHE A 14 31.69 -37.32 -16.17
N ARG A 15 30.67 -38.09 -15.78
CA ARG A 15 29.26 -37.69 -15.92
C ARG A 15 28.96 -36.40 -15.16
N ILE A 16 29.29 -36.34 -13.87
CA ILE A 16 29.03 -35.18 -13.01
C ILE A 16 29.82 -33.97 -13.52
N ARG A 17 31.09 -34.18 -13.91
CA ARG A 17 31.93 -33.12 -14.46
C ARG A 17 31.32 -32.45 -15.70
N GLN A 18 30.83 -33.24 -16.66
CA GLN A 18 30.19 -32.70 -17.86
C GLN A 18 28.91 -31.90 -17.55
N GLY A 19 28.20 -32.26 -16.48
CA GLY A 19 27.04 -31.52 -16.02
C GLY A 19 27.41 -30.22 -15.31
N LEU A 20 28.43 -30.25 -14.44
CA LEU A 20 28.89 -29.07 -13.69
C LEU A 20 29.40 -27.93 -14.57
N GLU A 21 29.92 -28.25 -15.76
CA GLU A 21 30.37 -27.24 -16.73
C GLU A 21 29.22 -26.42 -17.35
N LYS A 22 27.95 -26.80 -17.09
CA LYS A 22 26.75 -26.18 -17.68
C LYS A 22 25.86 -25.42 -16.69
N VAL A 23 26.26 -25.35 -15.41
CA VAL A 23 25.41 -24.81 -14.33
C VAL A 23 26.14 -23.75 -13.52
N GLY A 24 25.40 -22.81 -12.94
CA GLY A 24 25.93 -21.78 -12.05
C GLY A 24 25.94 -22.20 -10.58
N LEU A 25 24.96 -23.02 -10.17
CA LEU A 25 24.83 -23.60 -8.84
C LEU A 25 24.67 -25.12 -8.91
N PHE A 26 25.14 -25.84 -7.89
CA PHE A 26 25.20 -27.31 -7.94
C PHE A 26 23.81 -27.96 -8.04
N PHE A 27 22.80 -27.43 -7.33
CA PHE A 27 21.45 -28.01 -7.35
C PHE A 27 20.79 -27.98 -8.75
N GLU A 28 21.22 -27.07 -9.64
CA GLU A 28 20.75 -26.99 -11.03
C GLU A 28 21.16 -28.21 -11.86
N LEU A 29 22.16 -28.97 -11.41
CA LEU A 29 22.53 -30.28 -11.99
C LEU A 29 21.37 -31.30 -11.87
N ASN A 30 20.45 -31.07 -10.94
CA ASN A 30 19.23 -31.84 -10.74
C ASN A 30 19.44 -33.36 -10.51
N LEU A 31 20.43 -33.71 -9.69
CA LEU A 31 20.62 -35.09 -9.26
C LEU A 31 19.50 -35.51 -8.30
N ASP A 32 18.95 -36.72 -8.49
CA ASP A 32 17.97 -37.28 -7.56
C ASP A 32 18.61 -37.81 -6.26
N GLU A 33 17.79 -38.16 -5.26
CA GLU A 33 18.28 -38.67 -3.98
C GLU A 33 19.10 -39.96 -4.15
N ASP A 34 18.66 -40.86 -5.03
CA ASP A 34 19.35 -42.13 -5.26
C ASP A 34 20.71 -41.90 -5.93
N GLU A 35 20.84 -40.93 -6.84
CA GLU A 35 22.08 -40.50 -7.47
C GLU A 35 23.05 -39.91 -6.45
N LEU A 36 22.57 -39.04 -5.56
CA LEU A 36 23.39 -38.45 -4.51
C LEU A 36 23.86 -39.51 -3.51
N ARG A 37 22.98 -40.43 -3.10
CA ARG A 37 23.35 -41.57 -2.24
C ARG A 37 24.35 -42.50 -2.94
N ARG A 38 24.17 -42.77 -4.23
CA ARG A 38 25.17 -43.53 -5.02
C ARG A 38 26.52 -42.83 -5.05
N CYS A 39 26.56 -41.49 -5.19
CA CYS A 39 27.80 -40.73 -5.14
C CYS A 39 28.48 -40.84 -3.77
N GLN A 40 27.72 -40.71 -2.68
CA GLN A 40 28.20 -40.88 -1.31
C GLN A 40 28.75 -42.28 -1.06
N GLU A 41 28.00 -43.33 -1.42
CA GLU A 41 28.43 -44.72 -1.28
C GLU A 41 29.71 -45.01 -2.09
N LEU A 42 29.76 -44.52 -3.34
CA LEU A 42 30.91 -44.70 -4.22
C LEU A 42 32.14 -43.99 -3.67
N PHE A 43 31.99 -42.73 -3.24
CA PHE A 43 33.05 -41.94 -2.63
C PHE A 43 33.57 -42.60 -1.34
N GLY A 44 32.68 -43.05 -0.46
CA GLY A 44 33.02 -43.76 0.78
C GLY A 44 33.80 -45.05 0.51
N ARG A 45 33.36 -45.87 -0.47
CA ARG A 45 34.07 -47.11 -0.85
C ARG A 45 35.45 -46.86 -1.44
N ILE A 46 35.64 -45.78 -2.21
CA ILE A 46 36.95 -45.39 -2.75
C ILE A 46 37.82 -44.86 -1.61
N ALA A 47 37.27 -44.03 -0.73
CA ALA A 47 37.97 -43.52 0.45
C ALA A 47 38.49 -44.66 1.34
N VAL A 48 37.67 -45.67 1.69
CA VAL A 48 38.12 -46.86 2.44
C VAL A 48 39.30 -47.57 1.76
N HIS A 49 39.29 -47.63 0.43
CA HIS A 49 40.31 -48.31 -0.35
C HIS A 49 41.62 -47.50 -0.43
N ASP A 50 41.54 -46.19 -0.67
CA ASP A 50 42.69 -45.32 -0.92
C ASP A 50 43.28 -44.68 0.36
N LEU A 51 42.50 -44.57 1.46
CA LEU A 51 42.99 -44.15 2.78
C LEU A 51 44.00 -45.14 3.39
N ARG A 52 44.15 -46.36 2.83
CA ARG A 52 45.24 -47.28 3.19
C ARG A 52 46.62 -46.85 2.66
N VAL A 53 46.70 -45.75 1.90
CA VAL A 53 47.91 -45.27 1.21
C VAL A 53 48.30 -43.82 1.60
N ASP A 54 47.70 -43.24 2.67
CA ASP A 54 48.06 -41.93 3.24
C ASP A 54 47.91 -40.69 2.32
N ASP A 55 47.01 -40.69 1.34
CA ASP A 55 46.86 -39.51 0.45
C ASP A 55 45.41 -39.11 0.13
N SER A 56 44.72 -38.58 1.14
CA SER A 56 43.38 -37.96 1.02
C SER A 56 43.34 -36.79 0.03
N THR A 57 44.46 -36.11 -0.20
CA THR A 57 44.54 -34.97 -1.12
C THR A 57 44.60 -35.43 -2.58
N LEU A 58 45.29 -36.55 -2.87
CA LEU A 58 45.27 -37.16 -4.19
C LEU A 58 43.87 -37.64 -4.59
N LEU A 59 43.09 -38.18 -3.65
CA LEU A 59 41.72 -38.62 -3.89
C LEU A 59 40.85 -37.45 -4.41
N ILE A 60 40.87 -36.32 -3.71
CA ILE A 60 40.11 -35.12 -4.07
C ILE A 60 40.56 -34.57 -5.43
N LYS A 61 41.88 -34.61 -5.73
CA LYS A 61 42.42 -34.17 -7.02
C LYS A 61 42.02 -35.08 -8.17
N HIS A 62 41.87 -36.38 -7.92
CA HIS A 62 41.51 -37.36 -8.94
C HIS A 62 40.00 -37.37 -9.22
N TYR A 63 39.18 -37.15 -8.18
CA TYR A 63 37.71 -37.16 -8.25
C TYR A 63 37.05 -35.87 -7.72
N PRO A 64 37.38 -34.69 -8.29
CA PRO A 64 36.87 -33.40 -7.80
C PRO A 64 35.35 -33.23 -7.99
N ALA A 65 34.75 -33.73 -9.07
CA ALA A 65 33.31 -33.61 -9.29
C ALA A 65 32.52 -34.51 -8.32
N LEU A 66 32.97 -35.76 -8.12
CA LEU A 66 32.39 -36.70 -7.16
C LEU A 66 32.57 -36.22 -5.71
N THR A 67 33.73 -35.61 -5.39
CA THR A 67 33.96 -34.97 -4.08
C THR A 67 32.94 -33.86 -3.84
N LEU A 68 32.73 -32.99 -4.84
CA LEU A 68 31.77 -31.90 -4.72
C LEU A 68 30.33 -32.42 -4.58
N ALA A 69 29.94 -33.41 -5.37
CA ALA A 69 28.61 -34.02 -5.30
C ALA A 69 28.33 -34.68 -3.95
N THR A 70 29.33 -35.33 -3.37
CA THR A 70 29.23 -35.96 -2.05
C THR A 70 29.06 -34.92 -0.94
N LEU A 71 29.84 -33.84 -0.99
CA LEU A 71 29.79 -32.75 -0.01
C LEU A 71 28.47 -31.95 -0.11
N VAL A 72 28.13 -31.45 -1.29
CA VAL A 72 26.92 -30.64 -1.48
C VAL A 72 25.66 -31.49 -1.37
N GLY A 73 25.68 -32.73 -1.86
CA GLY A 73 24.57 -33.68 -1.70
C GLY A 73 24.23 -33.96 -0.24
N HIS A 74 25.25 -34.12 0.62
CA HIS A 74 25.05 -34.25 2.07
C HIS A 74 24.39 -33.02 2.68
N ALA A 75 24.83 -31.83 2.26
CA ALA A 75 24.23 -30.57 2.70
C ALA A 75 22.77 -30.41 2.26
N GLY A 76 22.36 -30.99 1.12
CA GLY A 76 20.97 -30.96 0.66
C GLY A 76 20.04 -31.95 1.38
N LEU A 77 20.52 -33.17 1.64
CA LEU A 77 19.70 -34.28 2.17
C LEU A 77 19.68 -34.36 3.71
N ALA A 78 20.83 -34.12 4.36
CA ALA A 78 21.06 -34.50 5.76
C ALA A 78 21.58 -33.34 6.63
N TYR A 79 21.34 -32.09 6.21
CA TYR A 79 21.76 -30.93 7.01
C TYR A 79 21.16 -30.95 8.41
N GLU A 80 22.03 -30.86 9.41
CA GLU A 80 21.67 -30.61 10.81
C GLU A 80 22.66 -29.59 11.40
N GLN A 81 22.11 -28.54 12.03
CA GLN A 81 22.92 -27.43 12.53
C GLN A 81 23.94 -27.90 13.56
N GLY A 82 25.22 -27.62 13.29
CA GLY A 82 26.33 -27.98 14.19
C GLY A 82 26.76 -29.45 14.15
N ARG A 83 26.06 -30.32 13.41
CA ARG A 83 26.35 -31.77 13.30
C ARG A 83 26.75 -32.24 11.91
N TYR A 84 26.86 -31.35 10.94
CA TYR A 84 27.19 -31.66 9.53
C TYR A 84 28.29 -32.73 9.36
N TRP A 85 29.46 -32.55 10.00
CA TRP A 85 30.57 -33.49 9.83
C TRP A 85 30.33 -34.83 10.53
N GLU A 86 29.61 -34.84 11.65
CA GLU A 86 29.26 -36.08 12.35
C GLU A 86 28.39 -36.95 11.44
N SER A 87 27.30 -36.39 10.91
CA SER A 87 26.42 -37.12 9.96
C SER A 87 27.10 -37.45 8.64
N PHE A 88 28.02 -36.61 8.15
CA PHE A 88 28.74 -36.85 6.90
C PHE A 88 29.61 -38.12 6.97
N TRP A 89 30.35 -38.30 8.07
CA TRP A 89 31.19 -39.49 8.25
C TRP A 89 30.35 -40.76 8.46
N ASP A 90 29.25 -40.65 9.20
CA ASP A 90 28.29 -41.74 9.43
C ASP A 90 27.67 -42.23 8.11
N ASP A 91 27.21 -41.31 7.25
CA ASP A 91 26.60 -41.64 5.95
C ASP A 91 27.60 -42.30 4.99
N LEU A 92 28.89 -41.93 5.07
CA LEU A 92 29.97 -42.59 4.31
C LEU A 92 30.43 -43.93 4.92
N SER A 93 29.91 -44.31 6.10
CA SER A 93 30.36 -45.46 6.88
C SER A 93 31.87 -45.44 7.17
N LEU A 94 32.41 -44.26 7.47
CA LEU A 94 33.82 -44.00 7.76
C LEU A 94 34.01 -43.52 9.20
N GLU A 95 35.14 -43.88 9.82
CA GLU A 95 35.55 -43.22 11.06
C GLU A 95 35.99 -41.79 10.77
N ARG A 96 35.62 -40.85 11.65
CA ARG A 96 35.96 -39.44 11.50
C ARG A 96 37.48 -39.21 11.52
N ASP A 97 38.01 -38.71 10.41
CA ASP A 97 39.42 -38.35 10.24
C ASP A 97 39.58 -36.82 10.16
N PRO A 98 40.19 -36.16 11.17
CA PRO A 98 40.39 -34.71 11.17
C PRO A 98 41.27 -34.18 10.04
N ASP A 99 42.25 -34.95 9.55
CA ASP A 99 43.17 -34.52 8.51
C ASP A 99 42.49 -34.59 7.14
N PHE A 100 41.69 -35.64 6.89
CA PHE A 100 40.85 -35.73 5.69
C PHE A 100 39.73 -34.67 5.69
N GLU A 101 39.08 -34.45 6.84
CA GLU A 101 38.09 -33.37 7.02
C GLU A 101 38.69 -32.00 6.64
N ASN A 102 39.92 -31.72 7.10
CA ASN A 102 40.61 -30.48 6.75
C ASN A 102 40.98 -30.42 5.26
N ALA A 103 41.38 -31.53 4.62
CA ALA A 103 41.65 -31.56 3.17
C ALA A 103 40.39 -31.27 2.33
N LEU A 104 39.24 -31.82 2.72
CA LEU A 104 37.93 -31.53 2.09
C LEU A 104 37.56 -30.04 2.23
N ARG A 105 37.75 -29.47 3.42
CA ARG A 105 37.46 -28.04 3.68
C ARG A 105 38.29 -27.10 2.81
N HIS A 106 39.60 -27.36 2.72
CA HIS A 106 40.51 -26.48 1.98
C HIS A 106 40.34 -26.61 0.46
N SER A 107 39.91 -27.78 -0.03
CA SER A 107 39.72 -28.02 -1.46
C SER A 107 38.43 -27.43 -2.03
N LEU A 108 37.40 -27.21 -1.21
CA LEU A 108 36.08 -26.75 -1.67
C LEU A 108 36.16 -25.50 -2.57
N ALA A 109 36.86 -24.44 -2.12
CA ALA A 109 36.95 -23.19 -2.88
C ALA A 109 37.67 -23.36 -4.24
N ASP A 110 38.67 -24.23 -4.29
CA ASP A 110 39.40 -24.51 -5.53
C ASP A 110 38.58 -25.39 -6.49
N VAL A 111 37.79 -26.33 -5.95
CA VAL A 111 36.89 -27.19 -6.73
C VAL A 111 35.72 -26.38 -7.31
N LEU A 112 35.09 -25.50 -6.52
CA LEU A 112 34.04 -24.59 -7.00
C LEU A 112 34.56 -23.70 -8.14
N ARG A 113 35.73 -23.07 -7.95
CA ARG A 113 36.38 -22.23 -8.97
C ARG A 113 36.73 -23.02 -10.23
N LYS A 114 37.19 -24.27 -10.08
CA LYS A 114 37.55 -25.14 -11.20
C LYS A 114 36.38 -25.39 -12.14
N PHE A 115 35.16 -25.50 -11.61
CA PHE A 115 33.95 -25.73 -12.40
C PHE A 115 33.19 -24.45 -12.74
N GLY A 116 33.72 -23.26 -12.41
CA GLY A 116 33.06 -21.99 -12.72
C GLY A 116 31.78 -21.72 -11.92
N LEU A 117 31.55 -22.46 -10.82
CA LEU A 117 30.37 -22.28 -9.98
C LEU A 117 30.42 -20.94 -9.25
N ARG A 118 29.25 -20.36 -8.97
CA ARG A 118 29.10 -19.06 -8.31
C ARG A 118 29.83 -19.04 -6.96
N ASP A 119 30.65 -18.02 -6.74
CA ASP A 119 31.31 -17.78 -5.45
C ASP A 119 30.41 -16.94 -4.54
N PHE A 120 30.51 -17.16 -3.23
CA PHE A 120 29.78 -16.43 -2.19
C PHE A 120 30.79 -15.76 -1.24
N PRO A 121 31.23 -14.53 -1.54
CA PRO A 121 32.27 -13.84 -0.77
C PRO A 121 31.99 -13.73 0.73
N GLU A 122 30.71 -13.65 1.11
CA GLU A 122 30.20 -13.52 2.48
C GLU A 122 30.56 -14.71 3.37
N PHE A 123 30.81 -15.88 2.77
CA PHE A 123 31.08 -17.13 3.48
C PHE A 123 32.54 -17.60 3.37
N ARG A 124 33.43 -16.79 2.80
CA ARG A 124 34.86 -17.12 2.68
C ARG A 124 35.51 -17.34 4.06
N GLY A 125 36.22 -18.47 4.22
CA GLY A 125 36.92 -18.82 5.46
C GLY A 125 36.24 -19.92 6.27
N ARG A 126 35.84 -19.64 7.52
CA ARG A 126 35.37 -20.67 8.49
C ARG A 126 33.94 -21.18 8.24
N ASN A 127 33.21 -20.62 7.27
CA ASN A 127 31.79 -20.92 7.01
C ASN A 127 31.57 -21.78 5.75
N TYR A 128 32.49 -22.71 5.45
CA TYR A 128 32.43 -23.58 4.25
C TYR A 128 31.19 -24.48 4.20
N VAL A 129 30.60 -24.87 5.34
CA VAL A 129 29.30 -25.60 5.37
C VAL A 129 28.18 -24.74 4.79
N MET A 130 28.23 -23.43 5.03
CA MET A 130 27.25 -22.52 4.47
C MET A 130 27.42 -22.39 2.95
N ALA A 131 28.66 -22.34 2.45
CA ALA A 131 28.91 -22.37 1.01
C ALA A 131 28.35 -23.66 0.36
N MET A 132 28.53 -24.83 1.01
CA MET A 132 27.94 -26.09 0.54
C MET A 132 26.40 -26.02 0.54
N ALA A 133 25.80 -25.46 1.59
CA ALA A 133 24.35 -25.30 1.68
C ALA A 133 23.79 -24.34 0.61
N MET A 134 24.49 -23.23 0.30
CA MET A 134 24.10 -22.32 -0.79
C MET A 134 24.07 -23.01 -2.16
N HIS A 135 25.02 -23.91 -2.41
CA HIS A 135 25.05 -24.71 -3.62
C HIS A 135 24.00 -25.84 -3.64
N ALA A 136 23.56 -26.30 -2.47
CA ALA A 136 22.47 -27.27 -2.32
C ALA A 136 21.07 -26.63 -2.47
N GLY A 137 20.96 -25.30 -2.39
CA GLY A 137 19.69 -24.58 -2.44
C GLY A 137 18.95 -24.62 -1.10
N ILE A 138 17.74 -25.19 -1.09
CA ILE A 138 16.91 -25.36 0.12
C ILE A 138 17.00 -26.83 0.57
N PRO A 139 17.67 -27.13 1.70
CA PRO A 139 17.75 -28.50 2.21
C PRO A 139 16.37 -29.06 2.56
N VAL A 140 16.13 -30.35 2.30
CA VAL A 140 14.82 -31.00 2.47
C VAL A 140 14.30 -30.90 3.91
N ARG A 141 15.20 -31.06 4.89
CA ARG A 141 14.86 -30.98 6.33
C ARG A 141 14.37 -29.60 6.76
N CYS A 142 14.73 -28.55 6.02
CA CYS A 142 14.36 -27.17 6.33
C CYS A 142 13.04 -26.74 5.66
N LEU A 143 12.38 -27.63 4.88
CA LEU A 143 11.17 -27.29 4.14
C LEU A 143 9.97 -27.00 5.04
N GLY A 144 9.84 -27.69 6.17
CA GLY A 144 8.69 -27.54 7.06
C GLY A 144 8.50 -26.09 7.52
N ASP A 145 9.54 -25.47 8.07
CA ASP A 145 9.49 -24.09 8.55
C ASP A 145 9.22 -23.08 7.42
N LEU A 146 9.73 -23.36 6.22
CA LEU A 146 9.47 -22.54 5.04
C LEU A 146 8.00 -22.64 4.60
N ILE A 147 7.42 -23.84 4.55
CA ILE A 147 6.02 -24.06 4.20
C ILE A 147 5.11 -23.41 5.24
N GLU A 148 5.40 -23.54 6.54
CA GLU A 148 4.64 -22.85 7.59
C GLU A 148 4.71 -21.33 7.47
N THR A 149 5.87 -20.80 7.07
CA THR A 149 6.06 -19.38 6.81
C THR A 149 5.25 -18.92 5.59
N ILE A 150 5.23 -19.71 4.52
CA ILE A 150 4.38 -19.48 3.33
C ILE A 150 2.89 -19.55 3.70
N GLU A 151 2.47 -20.54 4.50
CA GLU A 151 1.09 -20.65 4.99
C GLU A 151 0.68 -19.40 5.77
N GLY A 152 1.53 -18.91 6.68
CA GLY A 152 1.28 -17.67 7.43
C GLY A 152 1.16 -16.44 6.54
N HIS A 153 2.04 -16.33 5.53
CA HIS A 153 2.02 -15.24 4.55
C HIS A 153 0.74 -15.23 3.72
N VAL A 154 0.33 -16.40 3.22
CA VAL A 154 -0.88 -16.56 2.40
C VAL A 154 -2.16 -16.37 3.23
N ARG A 155 -2.21 -16.87 4.46
CA ARG A 155 -3.36 -16.68 5.38
C ARG A 155 -3.63 -15.22 5.68
N GLN A 156 -2.59 -14.40 5.73
CA GLN A 156 -2.69 -12.94 5.91
C GLN A 156 -3.09 -12.19 4.62
N GLY A 157 -3.53 -12.91 3.58
CA GLY A 157 -4.03 -12.31 2.34
C GLY A 157 -2.95 -11.59 1.53
N ARG A 158 -1.67 -11.99 1.68
CA ARG A 158 -0.56 -11.41 0.91
C ARG A 158 -0.31 -12.16 -0.40
N ASP A 159 0.46 -11.54 -1.27
CA ASP A 159 0.87 -12.05 -2.57
C ASP A 159 1.57 -13.41 -2.45
N ALA A 160 0.96 -14.44 -3.05
CA ALA A 160 1.52 -15.78 -3.13
C ALA A 160 2.59 -15.87 -4.23
N ASN A 161 3.67 -15.08 -4.10
CA ASN A 161 4.85 -15.16 -4.95
C ASN A 161 6.12 -14.95 -4.11
N GLY A 162 7.25 -15.48 -4.58
CA GLY A 162 8.51 -15.55 -3.88
C GLY A 162 9.10 -14.18 -3.56
N ALA A 163 8.96 -13.22 -4.47
CA ALA A 163 9.49 -11.88 -4.21
C ALA A 163 8.71 -11.16 -3.10
N ALA A 164 7.37 -11.29 -3.11
CA ALA A 164 6.52 -10.71 -2.08
C ALA A 164 6.72 -11.37 -0.71
N LEU A 165 6.93 -12.69 -0.68
CA LEU A 165 7.32 -13.40 0.54
C LEU A 165 8.66 -12.88 1.07
N LEU A 166 9.67 -12.76 0.20
CA LEU A 166 10.99 -12.28 0.59
C LEU A 166 10.96 -10.85 1.11
N GLU A 167 10.24 -9.95 0.43
CA GLU A 167 10.03 -8.57 0.87
C GLU A 167 9.35 -8.51 2.23
N TRP A 168 8.34 -9.34 2.46
CA TRP A 168 7.67 -9.43 3.75
C TRP A 168 8.59 -9.93 4.87
N MET A 169 9.41 -10.93 4.59
CA MET A 169 10.35 -11.49 5.57
C MET A 169 11.52 -10.57 5.89
N THR A 170 11.96 -9.78 4.91
CA THR A 170 13.10 -8.85 5.02
C THR A 170 12.68 -7.42 5.37
N ALA A 171 11.38 -7.17 5.58
CA ALA A 171 10.86 -5.87 5.94
C ALA A 171 11.59 -5.30 7.19
N PRO A 172 11.93 -4.00 7.22
CA PRO A 172 12.62 -3.39 8.35
C PRO A 172 11.92 -3.63 9.70
N GLY A 173 12.68 -4.08 10.70
CA GLY A 173 12.16 -4.42 12.03
C GLY A 173 11.49 -5.80 12.12
N MET A 174 11.41 -6.55 11.02
CA MET A 174 10.74 -7.86 10.96
C MET A 174 11.71 -9.04 10.87
N GLU A 175 12.97 -8.82 11.27
CA GLU A 175 14.06 -9.82 11.25
C GLU A 175 13.73 -11.10 12.02
N TYR A 176 12.84 -11.03 13.02
CA TYR A 176 12.35 -12.20 13.75
C TYR A 176 11.61 -13.20 12.86
N ARG A 177 11.04 -12.78 11.73
CA ARG A 177 10.39 -13.67 10.75
C ARG A 177 11.41 -14.59 10.08
N LEU A 178 12.55 -14.04 9.67
CA LEU A 178 13.67 -14.81 9.14
C LEU A 178 14.30 -15.73 10.19
N ASN A 179 14.23 -15.36 11.47
CA ASN A 179 14.73 -16.21 12.57
C ASN A 179 13.86 -17.44 12.84
N ARG A 180 12.66 -17.55 12.24
CA ARG A 180 11.86 -18.78 12.25
C ARG A 180 12.37 -19.81 11.26
N LEU A 181 13.15 -19.40 10.26
CA LEU A 181 13.74 -20.31 9.29
C LEU A 181 15.10 -20.81 9.76
N ASP A 182 15.42 -22.03 9.36
CA ASP A 182 16.76 -22.58 9.47
C ASP A 182 17.81 -21.71 8.76
N VAL A 183 19.02 -21.67 9.34
CA VAL A 183 20.12 -20.81 8.88
C VAL A 183 20.45 -20.96 7.38
N PRO A 184 20.49 -22.17 6.78
CA PRO A 184 20.68 -22.33 5.34
C PRO A 184 19.63 -21.61 4.50
N VAL A 185 18.35 -21.76 4.84
CA VAL A 185 17.25 -21.16 4.07
C VAL A 185 17.32 -19.65 4.18
N ARG A 186 17.51 -19.12 5.39
CA ARG A 186 17.68 -17.67 5.60
C ARG A 186 18.80 -17.09 4.74
N ASN A 187 19.96 -17.75 4.70
CA ASN A 187 21.10 -17.26 3.92
C ASN A 187 20.88 -17.43 2.42
N PHE A 188 20.23 -18.52 1.98
CA PHE A 188 19.86 -18.71 0.58
C PHE A 188 18.91 -17.62 0.10
N LEU A 189 17.91 -17.26 0.91
CA LEU A 189 16.97 -16.17 0.61
C LEU A 189 17.66 -14.79 0.57
N MET A 190 18.61 -14.52 1.47
CA MET A 190 19.31 -13.24 1.53
C MET A 190 20.38 -13.06 0.44
N HIS A 191 21.05 -14.13 0.03
CA HIS A 191 22.25 -14.07 -0.83
C HIS A 191 22.10 -14.80 -2.18
N GLY A 192 21.02 -15.55 -2.38
CA GLY A 192 20.77 -16.31 -3.62
C GLY A 192 20.42 -15.43 -4.82
N GLY A 193 19.93 -14.21 -4.60
CA GLY A 193 19.52 -13.29 -5.68
C GLY A 193 18.27 -13.78 -6.42
N GLU A 194 18.22 -13.56 -7.74
CA GLU A 194 17.06 -13.91 -8.58
C GLU A 194 16.69 -15.39 -8.52
N ILE A 195 17.69 -16.27 -8.38
CA ILE A 195 17.50 -17.72 -8.27
C ILE A 195 16.68 -18.10 -7.02
N ALA A 196 16.89 -17.41 -5.89
CA ALA A 196 16.13 -17.69 -4.68
C ALA A 196 14.65 -17.30 -4.84
N VAL A 197 14.38 -16.20 -5.54
CA VAL A 197 13.04 -15.73 -5.84
C VAL A 197 12.32 -16.69 -6.79
N ASP A 198 12.98 -17.12 -7.86
CA ASP A 198 12.44 -18.09 -8.84
C ASP A 198 12.12 -19.44 -8.19
N ILE A 199 13.00 -19.98 -7.34
CA ILE A 199 12.71 -21.22 -6.60
C ILE A 199 11.51 -21.04 -5.68
N LEU A 200 11.40 -19.93 -4.95
CA LEU A 200 10.23 -19.65 -4.12
C LEU A 200 8.94 -19.53 -4.94
N ASP A 201 8.98 -18.86 -6.10
CA ASP A 201 7.83 -18.77 -7.01
C ASP A 201 7.35 -20.16 -7.44
N ARG A 202 8.26 -21.03 -7.86
CA ARG A 202 7.92 -22.41 -8.26
C ARG A 202 7.36 -23.23 -7.10
N ILE A 203 7.89 -23.09 -5.88
CA ILE A 203 7.32 -23.73 -4.68
C ILE A 203 5.88 -23.25 -4.46
N ILE A 204 5.64 -21.95 -4.48
CA ILE A 204 4.32 -21.38 -4.22
C ILE A 204 3.33 -21.75 -5.33
N GLU A 205 3.76 -21.74 -6.60
CA GLU A 205 2.95 -22.20 -7.73
C GLU A 205 2.53 -23.67 -7.57
N PHE A 206 3.45 -24.53 -7.12
CA PHE A 206 3.16 -25.92 -6.83
C PHE A 206 2.18 -26.08 -5.66
N LEU A 207 2.38 -25.37 -4.56
CA LEU A 207 1.46 -25.37 -3.40
C LEU A 207 0.06 -24.84 -3.76
N ALA A 208 -0.04 -23.79 -4.58
CA ALA A 208 -1.31 -23.28 -5.09
C ALA A 208 -1.99 -24.31 -6.00
N PHE A 209 -1.21 -25.00 -6.83
CA PHE A 209 -1.73 -26.05 -7.71
C PHE A 209 -2.35 -27.23 -6.95
N THR A 210 -1.74 -27.67 -5.83
CA THR A 210 -2.27 -28.78 -5.03
C THR A 210 -3.58 -28.41 -4.32
N LEU A 211 -3.75 -27.14 -3.94
CA LEU A 211 -5.01 -26.62 -3.38
C LEU A 211 -6.14 -26.54 -4.40
N ASP A 212 -5.84 -26.15 -5.63
CA ASP A 212 -6.84 -26.08 -6.70
C ASP A 212 -7.27 -27.48 -7.17
N ASN A 213 -6.41 -28.49 -7.01
CA ASN A 213 -6.60 -29.83 -7.55
C ASN A 213 -6.43 -30.94 -6.49
N PRO A 214 -7.11 -30.87 -5.33
CA PRO A 214 -6.84 -31.71 -4.16
C PRO A 214 -7.01 -33.21 -4.45
N GLU A 215 -7.88 -33.58 -5.39
CA GLU A 215 -8.16 -34.98 -5.75
C GLU A 215 -7.25 -35.53 -6.87
N VAL A 216 -6.55 -34.66 -7.62
CA VAL A 216 -5.88 -35.04 -8.87
C VAL A 216 -4.36 -34.87 -8.80
N TRP A 217 -3.86 -33.92 -8.02
CA TRP A 217 -2.42 -33.61 -8.01
C TRP A 217 -1.55 -34.83 -7.69
N ASN A 218 -2.04 -35.74 -6.84
CA ASN A 218 -1.35 -36.96 -6.42
C ASN A 218 -1.34 -38.10 -7.47
N ASN A 219 -2.07 -37.93 -8.59
CA ASN A 219 -2.14 -38.90 -9.69
C ASN A 219 -1.35 -38.45 -10.93
N LEU A 220 -0.66 -37.32 -10.86
CA LEU A 220 0.11 -36.76 -11.98
C LEU A 220 1.56 -37.23 -11.90
N GLU A 221 2.15 -37.54 -13.06
CA GLU A 221 3.60 -37.69 -13.19
C GLU A 221 4.23 -36.29 -13.13
N LEU A 222 4.63 -35.88 -11.93
CA LEU A 222 5.28 -34.60 -11.65
C LEU A 222 6.79 -34.79 -11.64
N ASP A 223 7.49 -34.00 -12.46
CA ASP A 223 8.95 -33.96 -12.52
C ASP A 223 9.48 -32.52 -12.67
N THR A 224 10.81 -32.37 -12.70
CA THR A 224 11.45 -31.06 -12.91
C THR A 224 11.09 -30.40 -14.24
N SER A 225 10.76 -31.17 -15.29
CA SER A 225 10.37 -30.60 -16.59
C SER A 225 8.99 -29.94 -16.55
N THR A 226 8.11 -30.43 -15.67
CA THR A 226 6.75 -29.91 -15.49
C THR A 226 6.64 -28.78 -14.47
N THR A 227 7.45 -28.83 -13.41
CA THR A 227 7.36 -27.86 -12.28
C THR A 227 8.50 -26.85 -12.25
N GLY A 228 9.61 -27.14 -12.94
CA GLY A 228 10.87 -26.40 -12.82
C GLY A 228 11.58 -26.59 -11.47
N LEU A 229 11.03 -27.34 -10.51
CA LEU A 229 11.68 -27.58 -9.22
C LEU A 229 12.71 -28.71 -9.32
N PRO A 230 13.88 -28.59 -8.66
CA PRO A 230 14.81 -29.69 -8.52
C PRO A 230 14.14 -30.94 -7.93
N THR A 231 14.44 -32.13 -8.45
CA THR A 231 13.79 -33.40 -8.10
C THR A 231 13.78 -33.67 -6.60
N VAL A 232 14.91 -33.44 -5.92
CA VAL A 232 15.04 -33.63 -4.46
C VAL A 232 14.12 -32.69 -3.68
N LEU A 233 14.02 -31.43 -4.11
CA LEU A 233 13.14 -30.43 -3.49
C LEU A 233 11.66 -30.77 -3.74
N LEU A 234 11.32 -31.16 -4.97
CA LEU A 234 9.95 -31.57 -5.34
C LEU A 234 9.48 -32.79 -4.55
N ASN A 235 10.32 -33.83 -4.44
CA ASN A 235 9.99 -35.02 -3.65
C ASN A 235 9.77 -34.68 -2.17
N GLY A 236 10.64 -33.85 -1.58
CA GLY A 236 10.47 -33.38 -0.21
C GLY A 236 9.17 -32.60 0.01
N LEU A 237 8.75 -31.78 -0.96
CA LEU A 237 7.46 -31.09 -0.93
C LEU A 237 6.28 -32.06 -1.00
N ILE A 238 6.34 -33.07 -1.89
CA ILE A 238 5.31 -34.09 -2.03
C ILE A 238 5.16 -34.88 -0.72
N GLU A 239 6.27 -35.33 -0.13
CA GLU A 239 6.27 -36.05 1.15
C GLU A 239 5.66 -35.20 2.27
N HIS A 240 6.07 -33.93 2.39
CA HIS A 240 5.50 -33.03 3.40
C HIS A 240 4.00 -32.84 3.22
N LEU A 241 3.51 -32.67 1.99
CA LEU A 241 2.09 -32.51 1.69
C LEU A 241 1.26 -33.77 1.94
N HIS A 242 1.87 -34.97 1.86
CA HIS A 242 1.22 -36.22 2.27
C HIS A 242 1.04 -36.30 3.78
N GLU A 243 2.00 -35.78 4.56
CA GLU A 243 1.91 -35.72 6.02
C GLU A 243 0.95 -34.63 6.51
N ARG A 244 1.05 -33.44 5.92
CA ARG A 244 0.23 -32.26 6.25
C ARG A 244 -0.18 -31.51 4.97
N PRO A 245 -1.46 -31.58 4.57
CA PRO A 245 -1.95 -30.80 3.46
C PRO A 245 -1.79 -29.30 3.69
N PHE A 246 -1.30 -28.60 2.67
CA PHE A 246 -1.19 -27.13 2.67
C PHE A 246 -2.57 -26.51 2.93
N LEU A 247 -2.65 -25.59 3.91
CA LEU A 247 -3.89 -24.95 4.39
C LEU A 247 -5.02 -25.95 4.76
N SER A 248 -4.70 -26.93 5.62
CA SER A 248 -5.67 -27.92 6.14
C SER A 248 -6.93 -27.31 6.79
N ALA A 249 -8.09 -27.94 6.57
CA ALA A 249 -9.44 -27.40 6.80
C ALA A 249 -9.97 -27.42 8.25
N GLU A 250 -9.14 -27.71 9.27
CA GLU A 250 -9.61 -27.69 10.68
C GLU A 250 -9.90 -26.27 11.20
N ASP A 251 -9.40 -25.23 10.52
CA ASP A 251 -9.64 -23.82 10.85
C ASP A 251 -10.15 -23.06 9.60
N GLY A 252 -11.48 -23.04 9.40
CA GLY A 252 -12.15 -22.07 8.50
C GLY A 252 -12.21 -22.43 7.00
N ALA A 253 -13.21 -23.22 6.61
CA ALA A 253 -13.46 -23.72 5.24
C ALA A 253 -13.75 -22.67 4.13
N ALA A 254 -13.70 -21.36 4.42
CA ALA A 254 -13.99 -20.30 3.45
C ALA A 254 -12.75 -19.79 2.68
N GLN A 255 -11.52 -20.10 3.13
CA GLN A 255 -10.29 -19.49 2.61
C GLN A 255 -9.61 -20.25 1.47
N THR A 256 -9.94 -21.52 1.23
CA THR A 256 -9.16 -22.45 0.38
C THR A 256 -9.37 -22.34 -1.13
N LYS A 257 -10.42 -21.65 -1.63
CA LYS A 257 -10.71 -21.57 -3.08
C LYS A 257 -9.97 -20.46 -3.85
N GLY A 258 -9.20 -19.59 -3.18
CA GLY A 258 -8.94 -18.23 -3.68
C GLY A 258 -7.49 -17.78 -3.90
N ILE A 259 -6.46 -18.64 -3.82
CA ILE A 259 -5.07 -18.16 -3.88
C ILE A 259 -4.72 -17.52 -5.24
N ARG A 260 -5.21 -18.06 -6.36
CA ARG A 260 -4.99 -17.47 -7.70
C ARG A 260 -5.98 -16.37 -8.07
N GLN A 261 -7.15 -16.31 -7.42
CA GLN A 261 -8.21 -15.33 -7.73
C GLN A 261 -8.20 -14.10 -6.81
N ARG A 262 -7.50 -14.14 -5.68
CA ARG A 262 -7.32 -12.98 -4.80
C ARG A 262 -6.37 -11.97 -5.46
N ARG A 263 -6.96 -10.98 -6.11
CA ARG A 263 -6.22 -9.78 -6.53
C ARG A 263 -5.84 -9.01 -5.29
N ASN A 264 -4.54 -8.87 -5.05
CA ASN A 264 -4.05 -8.04 -3.99
C ASN A 264 -4.00 -6.58 -4.44
N PRO A 265 -4.22 -5.65 -3.50
CA PRO A 265 -4.09 -4.25 -3.80
C PRO A 265 -2.63 -3.89 -4.12
N VAL A 266 -2.44 -3.14 -5.21
CA VAL A 266 -1.12 -2.74 -5.72
C VAL A 266 -1.06 -1.22 -5.85
N ILE A 267 0.10 -0.63 -5.57
CA ILE A 267 0.36 0.78 -5.83
C ILE A 267 0.69 0.98 -7.32
N SER A 268 0.10 2.00 -7.92
CA SER A 268 0.40 2.45 -9.28
C SER A 268 0.49 3.96 -9.33
N TYR A 269 1.10 4.50 -10.38
CA TYR A 269 1.17 5.93 -10.65
C TYR A 269 0.29 6.27 -11.85
N SER A 270 -0.64 7.21 -11.70
CA SER A 270 -1.38 7.78 -12.83
C SER A 270 -0.54 8.87 -13.47
N VAL A 271 0.11 8.57 -14.59
CA VAL A 271 0.91 9.53 -15.37
C VAL A 271 0.05 10.69 -15.88
N GLN A 272 -1.25 10.48 -16.09
CA GLN A 272 -2.15 11.50 -16.61
C GLN A 272 -2.57 12.52 -15.55
N ASP A 273 -2.69 12.07 -14.30
CA ASP A 273 -3.21 12.87 -13.17
C ASP A 273 -2.14 13.28 -12.16
N ASP A 274 -0.92 12.81 -12.34
CA ASP A 274 0.18 12.89 -11.38
C ASP A 274 -0.21 12.39 -9.98
N GLU A 275 -0.94 11.27 -9.94
CA GLU A 275 -1.50 10.71 -8.70
C GLU A 275 -0.91 9.35 -8.37
N VAL A 276 -0.55 9.14 -7.11
CA VAL A 276 -0.28 7.80 -6.58
C VAL A 276 -1.62 7.14 -6.27
N LEU A 277 -1.87 5.98 -6.86
CA LEU A 277 -3.10 5.22 -6.73
C LEU A 277 -2.84 3.89 -5.99
N VAL A 278 -3.80 3.45 -5.20
CA VAL A 278 -3.92 2.06 -4.74
C VAL A 278 -5.07 1.40 -5.51
N MET A 279 -4.80 0.24 -6.11
CA MET A 279 -5.79 -0.52 -6.88
C MET A 279 -6.58 -1.43 -5.93
N VAL A 280 -7.75 -0.97 -5.47
CA VAL A 280 -8.58 -1.71 -4.50
C VAL A 280 -9.31 -2.85 -5.18
N PRO A 281 -9.17 -4.11 -4.72
CA PRO A 281 -9.82 -5.25 -5.36
C PRO A 281 -11.34 -5.23 -5.18
N TYR A 282 -12.06 -5.76 -6.17
CA TYR A 282 -13.49 -5.99 -6.04
C TYR A 282 -13.74 -7.16 -5.06
N PRO A 283 -14.56 -6.99 -4.01
CA PRO A 283 -14.79 -8.03 -3.02
C PRO A 283 -15.72 -9.12 -3.56
N ASP A 284 -15.39 -10.39 -3.29
CA ASP A 284 -16.17 -11.54 -3.75
C ASP A 284 -17.47 -11.76 -2.95
N VAL A 285 -17.60 -11.14 -1.78
CA VAL A 285 -18.72 -11.30 -0.84
C VAL A 285 -19.18 -9.91 -0.41
N ASP A 286 -20.50 -9.69 -0.34
CA ASP A 286 -21.13 -8.44 0.12
C ASP A 286 -20.54 -7.18 -0.53
N SER A 287 -20.46 -7.15 -1.87
CA SER A 287 -19.80 -6.07 -2.62
C SER A 287 -20.39 -4.67 -2.47
N GLU A 288 -21.59 -4.57 -1.92
CA GLU A 288 -22.21 -3.31 -1.50
C GLU A 288 -21.57 -2.71 -0.23
N ARG A 289 -20.72 -3.46 0.48
CA ARG A 289 -19.98 -2.99 1.66
C ARG A 289 -18.67 -2.34 1.24
N PRO A 290 -18.26 -1.25 1.91
CA PRO A 290 -17.01 -0.58 1.57
C PRO A 290 -15.79 -1.31 2.13
N TRP A 291 -14.67 -1.15 1.43
CA TRP A 291 -13.34 -1.27 1.99
C TRP A 291 -13.06 -0.07 2.88
N LYS A 292 -12.56 -0.31 4.09
CA LYS A 292 -11.96 0.72 4.94
C LYS A 292 -10.52 0.92 4.52
N LEU A 293 -10.24 2.04 3.89
CA LEU A 293 -8.91 2.46 3.45
C LEU A 293 -8.31 3.41 4.50
N THR A 294 -7.19 3.02 5.11
CA THR A 294 -6.43 3.85 6.06
C THR A 294 -5.12 4.31 5.42
N VAL A 295 -4.92 5.63 5.36
CA VAL A 295 -3.70 6.27 4.85
C VAL A 295 -3.23 7.30 5.86
N ALA A 296 -1.97 7.23 6.28
CA ALA A 296 -1.37 8.14 7.26
C ALA A 296 -2.23 8.36 8.54
N GLY A 297 -2.92 7.31 9.00
CA GLY A 297 -3.78 7.36 10.20
C GLY A 297 -5.20 7.91 9.98
N SER A 298 -5.57 8.28 8.75
CA SER A 298 -6.93 8.66 8.37
C SER A 298 -7.64 7.54 7.63
N THR A 299 -8.82 7.15 8.11
CA THR A 299 -9.63 6.05 7.57
C THR A 299 -10.83 6.58 6.79
N ARG A 300 -11.08 6.04 5.60
CA ARG A 300 -12.26 6.35 4.78
C ARG A 300 -12.86 5.11 4.15
N ASP A 301 -14.14 5.18 3.84
CA ASP A 301 -14.85 4.13 3.11
C ASP A 301 -14.61 4.27 1.60
N VAL A 302 -14.31 3.15 0.95
CA VAL A 302 -14.16 3.01 -0.50
C VAL A 302 -15.07 1.89 -0.96
N TYR A 303 -16.02 2.21 -1.84
CA TYR A 303 -16.90 1.22 -2.43
C TYR A 303 -16.26 0.70 -3.71
N ALA A 304 -16.13 -0.61 -3.85
CA ALA A 304 -15.58 -1.20 -5.05
C ALA A 304 -16.59 -1.06 -6.20
N GLU A 305 -16.11 -0.58 -7.34
CA GLU A 305 -16.92 -0.40 -8.53
C GLU A 305 -16.99 -1.70 -9.33
N SER A 306 -18.22 -2.12 -9.65
CA SER A 306 -18.40 -3.27 -10.55
C SER A 306 -17.93 -2.91 -11.94
N GLY A 307 -17.09 -3.75 -12.53
CA GLY A 307 -16.74 -3.66 -13.96
C GLY A 307 -17.97 -3.57 -14.84
N TRP A 308 -18.00 -2.56 -15.71
CA TRP A 308 -19.11 -2.38 -16.64
C TRP A 308 -19.22 -3.57 -17.60
N GLY A 309 -20.41 -4.16 -17.71
CA GLY A 309 -20.65 -5.35 -18.54
C GLY A 309 -20.14 -6.68 -17.96
N VAL A 310 -19.65 -6.69 -16.72
CA VAL A 310 -19.27 -7.90 -15.97
C VAL A 310 -20.41 -8.23 -15.01
N GLU A 311 -21.26 -9.20 -15.37
CA GLU A 311 -22.35 -9.68 -14.49
C GLU A 311 -21.90 -10.81 -13.56
N ASP A 312 -21.03 -11.71 -14.07
CA ASP A 312 -20.34 -12.77 -13.33
C ASP A 312 -18.89 -12.83 -13.82
N GLY A 313 -17.90 -12.78 -12.91
CA GLY A 313 -16.48 -12.92 -13.25
C GLY A 313 -15.56 -11.87 -12.62
N GLU A 314 -14.36 -11.71 -13.20
CA GLU A 314 -13.33 -10.83 -12.63
C GLU A 314 -13.61 -9.34 -12.92
N HIS A 315 -14.13 -8.63 -11.93
CA HIS A 315 -14.26 -7.18 -11.98
C HIS A 315 -12.88 -6.48 -11.92
N PRO A 316 -12.68 -5.33 -12.61
CA PRO A 316 -11.48 -4.53 -12.49
C PRO A 316 -11.32 -3.99 -11.07
N ALA A 317 -10.07 -3.75 -10.66
CA ALA A 317 -9.79 -3.08 -9.39
C ALA A 317 -10.21 -1.61 -9.48
N THR A 318 -10.72 -1.07 -8.37
CA THR A 318 -11.10 0.34 -8.24
C THR A 318 -9.86 1.17 -7.92
N PRO A 319 -9.41 2.07 -8.81
CA PRO A 319 -8.27 2.95 -8.51
C PRO A 319 -8.65 3.98 -7.47
N VAL A 320 -7.80 4.16 -6.46
CA VAL A 320 -8.06 5.09 -5.35
C VAL A 320 -6.82 5.90 -5.01
N ALA A 321 -6.93 7.24 -5.02
CA ALA A 321 -5.79 8.10 -4.74
C ALA A 321 -5.26 7.98 -3.29
N VAL A 322 -3.94 7.92 -3.16
CA VAL A 322 -3.18 8.04 -1.91
C VAL A 322 -2.85 9.51 -1.72
N THR A 323 -3.67 10.21 -0.95
CA THR A 323 -3.74 11.69 -0.93
C THR A 323 -2.65 12.38 -0.10
N ALA A 324 -1.76 11.60 0.54
CA ALA A 324 -0.61 12.11 1.27
C ALA A 324 0.50 11.03 1.32
N PRO A 325 1.78 11.42 1.45
CA PRO A 325 2.86 10.47 1.64
C PRO A 325 2.59 9.60 2.88
N ALA A 326 2.61 8.28 2.73
CA ALA A 326 2.43 7.32 3.80
C ALA A 326 3.37 6.14 3.58
N ARG A 327 3.90 5.54 4.66
CA ARG A 327 4.78 4.36 4.59
C ARG A 327 4.03 3.13 4.07
N GLU A 328 2.78 3.01 4.45
CA GLU A 328 1.89 1.91 4.09
C GLU A 328 0.45 2.39 3.97
N VAL A 329 -0.34 1.62 3.23
CA VAL A 329 -1.78 1.79 3.03
C VAL A 329 -2.45 0.52 3.54
N LEU A 330 -3.44 0.66 4.41
CA LEU A 330 -4.20 -0.48 4.92
C LEU A 330 -5.59 -0.51 4.31
N LEU A 331 -6.02 -1.69 3.89
CA LEU A 331 -7.34 -1.98 3.34
C LEU A 331 -8.00 -3.09 4.15
N VAL A 332 -9.14 -2.81 4.78
CA VAL A 332 -9.92 -3.80 5.54
C VAL A 332 -11.34 -3.89 4.97
N HIS A 333 -11.76 -5.08 4.57
CA HIS A 333 -13.15 -5.36 4.21
C HIS A 333 -13.78 -6.26 5.27
N GLU A 334 -14.51 -5.63 6.20
CA GLU A 334 -15.04 -6.30 7.39
C GLU A 334 -15.96 -7.49 7.07
N ALA A 335 -16.76 -7.38 5.99
CA ALA A 335 -17.73 -8.42 5.63
C ALA A 335 -17.07 -9.72 5.13
N SER A 336 -15.95 -9.63 4.42
CA SER A 336 -15.19 -10.82 3.98
C SER A 336 -14.07 -11.20 4.95
N GLY A 337 -13.77 -10.35 5.94
CA GLY A 337 -12.60 -10.50 6.82
C GLY A 337 -11.27 -10.25 6.11
N ALA A 338 -11.26 -9.75 4.87
CA ALA A 338 -10.04 -9.46 4.13
C ALA A 338 -9.33 -8.24 4.71
N SER A 339 -8.02 -8.35 4.92
CA SER A 339 -7.16 -7.27 5.40
C SER A 339 -5.85 -7.28 4.61
N HIS A 340 -5.48 -6.16 4.02
CA HIS A 340 -4.25 -6.01 3.25
C HIS A 340 -3.47 -4.79 3.72
N THR A 341 -2.19 -5.01 4.06
CA THR A 341 -1.22 -3.93 4.30
C THR A 341 -0.34 -3.79 3.07
N VAL A 342 -0.50 -2.69 2.33
CA VAL A 342 0.25 -2.39 1.11
C VAL A 342 1.40 -1.46 1.46
N PRO A 343 2.66 -1.92 1.40
CA PRO A 343 3.80 -1.04 1.58
C PRO A 343 3.85 -0.03 0.42
N VAL A 344 4.04 1.24 0.75
CA VAL A 344 4.26 2.29 -0.23
C VAL A 344 5.76 2.58 -0.26
N PHE A 345 6.33 3.11 0.82
CA PHE A 345 7.77 3.26 0.91
C PHE A 345 8.35 3.03 2.32
N ASP A 346 9.63 2.67 2.36
CA ASP A 346 10.45 2.68 3.57
C ASP A 346 10.97 4.11 3.84
N SER A 347 10.89 4.58 5.09
CA SER A 347 11.43 5.87 5.49
C SER A 347 12.95 5.96 5.33
N ALA A 348 13.66 4.84 5.47
CA ALA A 348 15.10 4.76 5.22
C ALA A 348 15.45 4.81 3.72
N ASP A 349 14.51 4.41 2.87
CA ASP A 349 14.65 4.35 1.41
C ASP A 349 13.35 4.81 0.71
N PRO A 350 13.09 6.13 0.74
CA PRO A 350 11.85 6.73 0.25
C PRO A 350 11.86 6.92 -1.28
N MET A 351 12.34 5.92 -2.03
CA MET A 351 12.32 5.92 -3.49
C MET A 351 11.27 4.93 -4.00
N LEU A 352 10.39 5.42 -4.86
CA LEU A 352 9.45 4.65 -5.65
C LEU A 352 9.88 4.70 -7.11
N LEU A 353 9.91 3.55 -7.78
CA LEU A 353 10.25 3.44 -9.19
C LEU A 353 9.08 2.80 -9.93
N PHE A 354 8.71 3.37 -11.07
CA PHE A 354 7.62 2.89 -11.89
C PHE A 354 8.10 2.69 -13.34
N THR A 355 7.41 1.83 -14.07
CA THR A 355 7.48 1.83 -15.53
C THR A 355 6.92 3.14 -16.06
N LEU A 356 7.19 3.47 -17.33
CA LEU A 356 6.57 4.65 -17.97
C LEU A 356 5.04 4.59 -18.00
N ASP A 357 4.44 3.40 -17.99
CA ASP A 357 2.98 3.22 -17.85
C ASP A 357 2.45 3.36 -16.41
N GLY A 358 3.32 3.67 -15.43
CA GLY A 358 2.93 3.86 -14.04
C GLY A 358 2.76 2.58 -13.20
N LYS A 359 3.27 1.42 -13.65
CA LYS A 359 3.30 0.20 -12.82
C LYS A 359 4.49 0.24 -11.88
N LEU A 360 4.26 -0.06 -10.59
CA LEU A 360 5.33 -0.06 -9.58
C LEU A 360 6.36 -1.16 -9.88
N LEU A 361 7.63 -0.78 -9.93
CA LEU A 361 8.78 -1.69 -9.97
C LEU A 361 9.12 -2.13 -8.54
N ARG A 362 9.28 -3.44 -8.35
CA ARG A 362 9.59 -4.03 -7.03
C ARG A 362 10.96 -3.58 -6.53
N ARG A 363 11.10 -3.39 -5.21
CA ARG A 363 12.33 -2.90 -4.56
C ARG A 363 13.55 -3.81 -4.78
N THR A 364 13.33 -5.11 -4.87
CA THR A 364 14.36 -6.15 -5.00
C THR A 364 14.59 -6.62 -6.44
N ALA A 365 13.79 -6.16 -7.41
CA ALA A 365 13.94 -6.55 -8.80
C ALA A 365 15.06 -5.77 -9.50
N ALA A 366 15.76 -6.42 -10.43
CA ALA A 366 16.70 -5.73 -11.31
C ALA A 366 15.96 -4.70 -12.18
N LEU A 367 16.41 -3.45 -12.09
CA LEU A 367 15.78 -2.31 -12.78
C LEU A 367 15.99 -2.41 -14.29
N PRO A 368 15.00 -2.01 -15.12
CA PRO A 368 15.18 -2.01 -16.56
C PRO A 368 16.28 -1.03 -16.97
N ARG A 369 17.03 -1.39 -18.01
CA ARG A 369 18.06 -0.52 -18.59
C ARG A 369 17.40 0.38 -19.63
N GLY A 370 16.99 1.58 -19.21
CA GLY A 370 16.24 2.53 -20.02
C GLY A 370 15.57 3.59 -19.15
N LEU A 371 14.46 4.16 -19.64
CA LEU A 371 13.70 5.17 -18.91
C LEU A 371 12.82 4.53 -17.82
N VAL A 372 12.88 5.10 -16.62
CA VAL A 372 11.98 4.77 -15.50
C VAL A 372 11.42 6.03 -14.89
N LEU A 373 10.19 5.97 -14.41
CA LEU A 373 9.59 7.08 -13.67
C LEU A 373 9.96 6.93 -12.19
N ALA A 374 10.73 7.88 -11.67
CA ALA A 374 11.20 7.87 -10.30
C ALA A 374 10.48 8.92 -9.47
N MET A 375 9.97 8.51 -8.32
CA MET A 375 9.34 9.40 -7.35
C MET A 375 10.10 9.33 -6.02
N HIS A 376 10.52 10.49 -5.54
CA HIS A 376 11.31 10.60 -4.31
C HIS A 376 11.18 12.01 -3.69
N PRO A 377 11.61 12.20 -2.43
CA PRO A 377 11.63 13.50 -1.77
C PRO A 377 12.49 14.52 -2.52
N LYS A 378 12.09 15.81 -2.52
CA LYS A 378 12.82 16.89 -3.20
C LYS A 378 14.24 17.11 -2.65
N ASP A 379 14.50 16.72 -1.40
CA ASP A 379 15.82 16.82 -0.75
C ASP A 379 16.77 15.67 -1.10
N ALA A 380 16.29 14.68 -1.85
CA ALA A 380 17.03 13.51 -2.27
C ALA A 380 17.57 13.63 -3.70
N GLN A 381 18.64 12.89 -3.99
CA GLN A 381 19.21 12.75 -5.33
C GLN A 381 19.44 11.29 -5.64
N VAL A 382 19.15 10.88 -6.87
CA VAL A 382 19.49 9.54 -7.38
C VAL A 382 20.87 9.59 -8.02
N VAL A 383 21.77 8.73 -7.55
CA VAL A 383 23.16 8.67 -8.01
C VAL A 383 23.53 7.26 -8.43
N ASP A 384 24.49 7.15 -9.35
CA ASP A 384 25.15 5.90 -9.69
C ASP A 384 25.96 5.41 -8.49
N ALA A 385 25.74 4.16 -8.06
CA ALA A 385 26.38 3.63 -6.86
C ALA A 385 27.89 3.37 -7.02
N VAL A 386 28.40 3.33 -8.25
CA VAL A 386 29.81 3.08 -8.58
C VAL A 386 30.54 4.37 -8.91
N THR A 387 29.97 5.20 -9.80
CA THR A 387 30.63 6.43 -10.27
C THR A 387 30.35 7.64 -9.40
N ASP A 388 29.33 7.58 -8.54
CA ASP A 388 28.83 8.68 -7.71
C ASP A 388 28.26 9.87 -8.51
N GLU A 389 28.02 9.68 -9.81
CA GLU A 389 27.41 10.70 -10.68
C GLU A 389 25.89 10.72 -10.52
N THR A 390 25.29 11.93 -10.54
CA THR A 390 23.84 12.09 -10.52
C THR A 390 23.22 11.57 -11.82
N VAL A 391 22.21 10.72 -11.71
CA VAL A 391 21.46 10.19 -12.85
C VAL A 391 20.69 11.32 -13.53
N ARG A 392 20.66 11.33 -14.86
CA ARG A 392 20.02 12.40 -15.63
C ARG A 392 18.52 12.20 -15.73
N SER A 393 17.78 13.29 -15.59
CA SER A 393 16.34 13.37 -15.86
C SER A 393 16.09 13.65 -17.34
N ALA A 394 15.16 12.93 -17.94
CA ALA A 394 14.76 13.10 -19.34
C ALA A 394 13.75 14.25 -19.52
N ASP A 395 13.02 14.59 -18.46
CA ASP A 395 11.93 15.58 -18.45
C ASP A 395 11.97 16.43 -17.17
N ASP A 396 11.22 17.54 -17.18
CA ASP A 396 11.16 18.47 -16.06
C ASP A 396 10.40 17.83 -14.87
N PRO A 397 10.96 17.84 -13.64
CA PRO A 397 10.31 17.23 -12.49
C PRO A 397 8.99 17.93 -12.13
N CYS A 398 7.93 17.16 -11.87
CA CYS A 398 6.66 17.69 -11.35
C CYS A 398 6.42 17.25 -9.89
N VAL A 399 5.39 17.81 -9.25
CA VAL A 399 4.99 17.48 -7.87
C VAL A 399 3.70 16.65 -7.92
N PRO A 400 3.72 15.38 -7.47
CA PRO A 400 2.52 14.57 -7.47
C PRO A 400 1.41 15.14 -6.58
N SER A 401 0.16 14.99 -7.00
CA SER A 401 -1.03 15.48 -6.32
C SER A 401 -1.12 14.93 -4.89
N GLY A 402 -1.21 15.82 -3.89
CA GLY A 402 -1.24 15.46 -2.48
C GLY A 402 0.13 15.18 -1.83
N TRP A 403 1.22 15.12 -2.61
CA TRP A 403 2.56 14.77 -2.13
C TRP A 403 3.51 15.97 -2.11
N ALA A 404 3.09 17.05 -1.45
CA ALA A 404 3.92 18.24 -1.29
C ALA A 404 5.30 17.90 -0.66
N GLY A 405 6.38 18.44 -1.23
CA GLY A 405 7.76 18.12 -0.83
C GLY A 405 8.36 16.90 -1.53
N TRP A 406 7.58 16.19 -2.35
CA TRP A 406 8.06 15.16 -3.25
C TRP A 406 8.17 15.67 -4.68
N ARG A 407 8.90 14.93 -5.50
CA ARG A 407 8.95 15.14 -6.94
C ARG A 407 8.90 13.79 -7.66
N VAL A 408 8.50 13.86 -8.92
CA VAL A 408 8.53 12.76 -9.86
C VAL A 408 9.25 13.24 -11.12
N GLU A 409 10.12 12.38 -11.65
CA GLU A 409 10.90 12.66 -12.85
C GLU A 409 11.22 11.36 -13.59
N THR A 410 11.32 11.40 -14.91
CA THR A 410 11.79 10.26 -15.69
C THR A 410 13.31 10.22 -15.68
N LEU A 411 13.89 9.15 -15.15
CA LEU A 411 15.34 8.92 -15.09
C LEU A 411 15.80 8.01 -16.23
N ASP A 412 16.93 8.35 -16.84
CA ASP A 412 17.59 7.52 -17.84
C ASP A 412 18.66 6.62 -17.22
N LEU A 413 18.36 5.31 -17.14
CA LEU A 413 19.26 4.28 -16.58
C LEU A 413 20.17 3.62 -17.63
N THR A 414 20.13 4.04 -18.90
CA THR A 414 20.83 3.37 -20.01
C THR A 414 22.35 3.23 -19.77
N GLY A 415 22.96 4.25 -19.18
CA GLY A 415 24.39 4.33 -18.90
C GLY A 415 24.83 3.77 -17.54
N HIS A 416 23.92 3.26 -16.72
CA HIS A 416 24.16 2.93 -15.31
C HIS A 416 23.99 1.43 -15.06
N ASP A 417 24.87 0.85 -14.24
CA ASP A 417 24.75 -0.57 -13.82
C ASP A 417 24.14 -0.72 -12.43
N SER A 418 24.11 0.36 -11.64
CA SER A 418 23.43 0.40 -10.35
C SER A 418 23.15 1.81 -9.89
N ILE A 419 22.05 2.00 -9.15
CA ILE A 419 21.66 3.30 -8.59
C ILE A 419 21.36 3.19 -7.10
N LEU A 420 21.46 4.31 -6.39
CA LEU A 420 20.99 4.47 -5.02
C LEU A 420 20.39 5.86 -4.80
N LEU A 421 19.55 5.98 -3.77
CA LEU A 421 19.02 7.27 -3.32
C LEU A 421 19.93 7.84 -2.22
N ARG A 422 20.37 9.10 -2.38
CA ARG A 422 21.15 9.84 -1.39
C ARG A 422 20.39 11.03 -0.85
N ARG A 423 20.41 11.20 0.47
CA ARG A 423 19.82 12.35 1.20
C ARG A 423 20.85 12.97 2.13
N SER A 424 20.93 14.30 2.14
CA SER A 424 21.91 15.01 2.98
C SER A 424 21.70 14.73 4.48
N GLY A 425 22.74 14.26 5.17
CA GLY A 425 22.69 14.00 6.61
C GLY A 425 21.98 12.69 7.00
N ARG A 426 21.60 11.85 6.03
CA ARG A 426 21.05 10.49 6.24
C ARG A 426 22.00 9.45 5.64
N ALA A 427 21.82 8.18 5.99
CA ALA A 427 22.55 7.09 5.35
C ALA A 427 22.09 6.91 3.90
N ASP A 428 23.00 6.45 3.03
CA ASP A 428 22.67 6.11 1.65
C ASP A 428 21.66 4.94 1.61
N GLY A 429 20.72 5.02 0.68
CA GLY A 429 19.74 3.96 0.45
C GLY A 429 20.36 2.68 -0.12
N PRO A 430 19.60 1.57 -0.17
CA PRO A 430 20.07 0.31 -0.74
C PRO A 430 20.42 0.47 -2.23
N VAL A 431 21.51 -0.17 -2.62
CA VAL A 431 21.96 -0.23 -4.01
C VAL A 431 21.02 -1.13 -4.81
N ARG A 432 20.51 -0.61 -5.92
CA ARG A 432 19.65 -1.33 -6.86
C ARG A 432 20.43 -1.61 -8.15
N GLY A 433 20.53 -2.88 -8.52
CA GLY A 433 21.13 -3.27 -9.79
C GLY A 433 20.25 -2.88 -10.96
N VAL A 434 20.85 -2.26 -11.97
CA VAL A 434 20.24 -2.11 -13.30
C VAL A 434 20.63 -3.34 -14.10
N ARG A 435 19.71 -3.87 -14.90
CA ARG A 435 19.98 -5.00 -15.79
C ARG A 435 21.23 -4.72 -16.64
N SER A 436 22.09 -5.73 -16.81
CA SER A 436 23.32 -5.62 -17.60
C SER A 436 23.02 -5.24 -19.06
N LEU A 437 24.02 -4.70 -19.78
CA LEU A 437 24.00 -4.45 -21.22
C LEU A 437 23.69 -5.80 -21.92
N GLY A 438 22.42 -6.06 -22.23
CA GLY A 438 21.99 -7.37 -22.68
C GLY A 438 20.58 -7.81 -22.28
N SER A 439 19.63 -6.90 -21.98
CA SER A 439 18.21 -7.27 -21.77
C SER A 439 17.30 -6.81 -22.93
N PRO A 440 16.27 -7.60 -23.28
CA PRO A 440 15.32 -7.24 -24.34
C PRO A 440 14.31 -6.19 -23.86
N SER A 441 13.82 -5.37 -24.78
CA SER A 441 12.78 -4.35 -24.55
C SER A 441 11.45 -4.76 -25.22
N PHE A 442 10.33 -4.31 -24.66
CA PHE A 442 9.01 -4.48 -25.27
C PHE A 442 8.45 -3.12 -25.69
N VAL A 443 8.13 -2.95 -26.97
CA VAL A 443 7.63 -1.71 -27.55
C VAL A 443 6.20 -1.94 -28.06
N PRO A 444 5.16 -1.56 -27.31
CA PRO A 444 3.79 -1.62 -27.80
C PRO A 444 3.55 -0.55 -28.89
N ALA A 445 2.63 -0.84 -29.81
CA ALA A 445 2.13 0.16 -30.77
C ALA A 445 1.24 1.21 -30.09
N ASP A 446 0.79 2.22 -30.84
CA ASP A 446 -0.19 3.18 -30.33
C ASP A 446 -1.56 2.50 -30.07
N PRO A 447 -2.17 2.71 -28.89
CA PRO A 447 -3.49 2.15 -28.60
C PRO A 447 -4.57 2.86 -29.43
N VAL A 448 -5.62 2.12 -29.80
CA VAL A 448 -6.75 2.71 -30.51
C VAL A 448 -7.52 3.64 -29.58
N SER A 449 -7.62 4.92 -29.96
CA SER A 449 -8.32 5.94 -29.16
C SER A 449 -9.75 5.52 -28.86
N GLY A 450 -10.14 5.61 -27.58
CA GLY A 450 -11.49 5.30 -27.13
C GLY A 450 -11.91 3.83 -27.23
N LEU A 451 -10.99 2.88 -27.46
CA LEU A 451 -11.30 1.46 -27.56
C LEU A 451 -10.65 0.66 -26.42
N HIS A 452 -11.47 -0.02 -25.64
CA HIS A 452 -11.04 -0.77 -24.47
C HIS A 452 -11.69 -2.16 -24.42
N THR A 453 -11.08 -3.08 -23.67
CA THR A 453 -11.78 -4.28 -23.23
C THR A 453 -12.76 -3.94 -22.08
N PRO A 454 -13.73 -4.81 -21.74
CA PRO A 454 -14.63 -4.59 -20.60
C PRO A 454 -13.92 -4.42 -19.25
N ASN A 455 -12.73 -5.00 -19.10
CA ASN A 455 -11.86 -4.83 -17.92
C ASN A 455 -10.89 -3.64 -18.03
N GLY A 456 -11.06 -2.76 -19.02
CA GLY A 456 -10.34 -1.48 -19.14
C GLY A 456 -8.94 -1.56 -19.79
N LEU A 457 -8.53 -2.72 -20.30
CA LEU A 457 -7.27 -2.85 -21.02
C LEU A 457 -7.32 -2.06 -22.33
N ARG A 458 -6.20 -1.44 -22.68
CA ARG A 458 -6.00 -0.80 -23.99
C ARG A 458 -6.02 -1.86 -25.08
N VAL A 459 -6.66 -1.52 -26.20
CA VAL A 459 -6.71 -2.37 -27.39
C VAL A 459 -5.74 -1.83 -28.43
N TYR A 460 -4.85 -2.69 -28.90
CA TYR A 460 -3.86 -2.35 -29.91
C TYR A 460 -4.31 -2.90 -31.27
N ALA A 461 -4.28 -2.03 -32.29
CA ALA A 461 -4.60 -2.40 -33.68
C ALA A 461 -3.41 -3.02 -34.41
N GLU A 462 -2.19 -2.73 -33.96
CA GLU A 462 -0.95 -3.17 -34.58
C GLU A 462 -0.18 -4.06 -33.61
N ARG A 463 0.61 -4.99 -34.17
CA ARG A 463 1.45 -5.89 -33.38
C ARG A 463 2.57 -5.10 -32.68
N PRO A 464 2.97 -5.51 -31.46
CA PRO A 464 4.08 -4.89 -30.77
C PRO A 464 5.41 -5.31 -31.41
N SER A 465 6.48 -4.61 -31.03
CA SER A 465 7.84 -4.98 -31.35
C SER A 465 8.61 -5.38 -30.09
N VAL A 466 9.59 -6.26 -30.25
CA VAL A 466 10.59 -6.58 -29.23
C VAL A 466 11.95 -6.14 -29.75
N ASP A 467 12.69 -5.35 -28.97
CA ASP A 467 14.06 -5.01 -29.31
C ASP A 467 15.02 -5.91 -28.54
N LEU A 468 15.80 -6.71 -29.28
CA LEU A 468 16.88 -7.49 -28.71
C LEU A 468 18.15 -6.65 -28.60
N PRO A 469 18.86 -6.73 -27.46
CA PRO A 469 20.05 -5.95 -27.22
C PRO A 469 21.21 -6.44 -28.09
N PRO A 470 22.15 -5.56 -28.45
CA PRO A 470 23.39 -5.97 -29.10
C PRO A 470 24.24 -6.83 -28.16
N TYR A 471 24.91 -7.87 -28.66
CA TYR A 471 25.84 -8.64 -27.82
C TYR A 471 27.14 -7.86 -27.60
N VAL A 472 27.61 -7.85 -26.35
CA VAL A 472 28.90 -7.28 -25.96
C VAL A 472 29.89 -8.43 -25.73
N GLY A 473 30.65 -8.80 -26.76
CA GLY A 473 31.60 -9.92 -26.67
C GLY A 473 32.04 -10.48 -28.02
N SER A 474 32.63 -11.67 -28.02
CA SER A 474 33.09 -12.37 -29.22
C SER A 474 32.06 -13.32 -29.84
N GLU A 475 30.95 -13.63 -29.14
CA GLU A 475 29.92 -14.58 -29.60
C GLU A 475 28.50 -14.00 -29.44
N PRO A 476 27.59 -14.22 -30.42
CA PRO A 476 26.18 -13.86 -30.33
C PRO A 476 25.45 -14.59 -29.21
N VAL A 477 24.49 -13.92 -28.57
CA VAL A 477 23.56 -14.50 -27.59
C VAL A 477 22.33 -15.03 -28.33
N LEU A 478 21.93 -16.26 -28.02
CA LEU A 478 20.70 -16.86 -28.54
C LEU A 478 19.51 -16.48 -27.65
N TRP A 479 18.52 -15.84 -28.26
CA TRP A 479 17.28 -15.38 -27.65
C TRP A 479 16.12 -16.24 -28.13
N ARG A 480 15.33 -16.76 -27.21
CA ARG A 480 14.11 -17.48 -27.52
C ARG A 480 12.91 -16.57 -27.29
N VAL A 481 12.19 -16.25 -28.36
CA VAL A 481 11.00 -15.39 -28.36
C VAL A 481 9.76 -16.27 -28.54
N ARG A 482 8.87 -16.24 -27.56
CA ARG A 482 7.66 -17.05 -27.50
C ARG A 482 6.45 -16.16 -27.33
N ALA A 483 5.39 -16.42 -28.06
CA ALA A 483 4.13 -15.72 -27.90
C ALA A 483 2.98 -16.72 -27.84
N ARG A 484 2.05 -16.53 -26.91
CA ARG A 484 0.84 -17.34 -26.78
C ARG A 484 -0.35 -16.49 -26.41
N ARG A 485 -1.54 -17.04 -26.59
CA ARG A 485 -2.74 -16.46 -26.00
C ARG A 485 -2.73 -16.73 -24.51
N SER A 486 -3.13 -15.74 -23.71
CA SER A 486 -3.20 -15.92 -22.26
C SER A 486 -4.18 -17.04 -21.89
N GLY A 487 -3.74 -17.94 -21.01
CA GLY A 487 -4.47 -19.15 -20.61
C GLY A 487 -4.30 -20.37 -21.52
N ASP A 488 -3.74 -20.23 -22.72
CA ASP A 488 -3.44 -21.38 -23.59
C ASP A 488 -2.13 -22.07 -23.17
N ARG A 489 -2.11 -23.40 -23.20
CA ARG A 489 -0.88 -24.18 -22.90
C ARG A 489 0.11 -24.22 -24.06
N LYS A 490 -0.36 -23.96 -25.29
CA LYS A 490 0.47 -24.05 -26.50
C LYS A 490 0.96 -22.68 -26.92
N TRP A 491 2.24 -22.59 -27.24
CA TRP A 491 2.83 -21.42 -27.87
C TRP A 491 2.33 -21.27 -29.30
N LEU A 492 1.90 -20.05 -29.66
CA LEU A 492 1.51 -19.68 -31.01
C LEU A 492 2.76 -19.51 -31.88
N VAL A 493 3.78 -18.87 -31.32
CA VAL A 493 5.11 -18.65 -31.91
C VAL A 493 6.14 -19.05 -30.87
N ASP A 494 7.19 -19.74 -31.30
CA ASP A 494 8.34 -20.16 -30.50
C ASP A 494 9.56 -20.21 -31.43
N CYS A 495 10.34 -19.13 -31.41
CA CYS A 495 11.43 -18.89 -32.36
C CYS A 495 12.72 -18.55 -31.62
N GLU A 496 13.85 -18.96 -32.18
CA GLU A 496 15.18 -18.61 -31.70
C GLU A 496 15.82 -17.56 -32.62
N TRP A 497 16.46 -16.57 -32.02
CA TRP A 497 17.05 -15.41 -32.67
C TRP A 497 18.44 -15.16 -32.12
N GLU A 498 19.42 -14.91 -32.99
CA GLU A 498 20.76 -14.50 -32.55
C GLU A 498 20.84 -12.97 -32.44
N SER A 499 21.34 -12.47 -31.31
CA SER A 499 21.61 -11.04 -31.15
C SER A 499 22.65 -10.55 -32.17
N ALA A 500 22.42 -9.39 -32.79
CA ALA A 500 23.40 -8.77 -33.67
C ALA A 500 24.39 -7.86 -32.89
N THR A 501 25.34 -7.25 -33.62
CA THR A 501 26.24 -6.21 -33.09
C THR A 501 25.54 -4.87 -32.86
N GLU A 502 24.34 -4.71 -33.39
CA GLU A 502 23.43 -3.58 -33.19
C GLU A 502 22.08 -4.10 -32.64
N GLU A 503 21.27 -3.21 -32.10
CA GLU A 503 19.92 -3.54 -31.61
C GLU A 503 19.07 -4.16 -32.73
N THR A 504 18.34 -5.22 -32.41
CA THR A 504 17.54 -5.97 -33.39
C THR A 504 16.07 -5.94 -33.01
N THR A 505 15.26 -5.17 -33.76
CA THR A 505 13.81 -5.11 -33.60
C THR A 505 13.13 -6.27 -34.34
N LEU A 506 12.22 -6.98 -33.66
CA LEU A 506 11.47 -8.11 -34.22
C LEU A 506 9.98 -8.11 -33.82
N ASP A 507 9.14 -8.75 -34.64
CA ASP A 507 7.72 -9.03 -34.33
C ASP A 507 7.65 -10.35 -33.53
N PRO A 508 7.20 -10.34 -32.26
CA PRO A 508 7.05 -11.56 -31.46
C PRO A 508 5.98 -12.52 -32.00
N PHE A 509 5.14 -12.08 -32.93
CA PHE A 509 4.14 -12.87 -33.63
C PHE A 509 4.54 -13.20 -35.08
N ASP A 510 5.83 -13.08 -35.42
CA ASP A 510 6.32 -13.45 -36.75
C ASP A 510 5.93 -14.90 -37.11
N GLY A 511 5.43 -15.09 -38.33
CA GLY A 511 4.86 -16.36 -38.80
C GLY A 511 3.42 -16.67 -38.36
N ALA A 512 2.80 -15.86 -37.48
CA ALA A 512 1.38 -16.00 -37.15
C ALA A 512 0.46 -15.34 -38.18
N ASP A 513 -0.67 -15.97 -38.48
CA ASP A 513 -1.70 -15.41 -39.37
C ASP A 513 -2.20 -14.04 -38.86
N ALA A 514 -2.39 -13.09 -39.79
CA ALA A 514 -2.96 -11.78 -39.47
C ALA A 514 -4.42 -11.89 -38.97
N GLY A 515 -4.84 -10.95 -38.14
CA GLY A 515 -6.17 -10.91 -37.52
C GLY A 515 -6.19 -11.48 -36.10
N LEU A 516 -5.09 -11.34 -35.36
CA LEU A 516 -4.99 -11.72 -33.95
C LEU A 516 -6.01 -10.96 -33.10
N LEU A 517 -6.81 -11.72 -32.33
CA LEU A 517 -7.89 -11.17 -31.49
C LEU A 517 -7.91 -11.81 -30.10
N GLY A 518 -7.47 -11.08 -29.07
CA GLY A 518 -7.51 -11.51 -27.67
C GLY A 518 -6.35 -10.98 -26.82
N LEU A 519 -6.24 -11.48 -25.59
CA LEU A 519 -5.11 -11.23 -24.69
C LEU A 519 -3.96 -12.18 -25.01
N TYR A 520 -2.76 -11.64 -25.19
CA TYR A 520 -1.55 -12.40 -25.51
C TYR A 520 -0.45 -12.16 -24.49
N GLU A 521 0.33 -13.21 -24.26
CA GLU A 521 1.54 -13.25 -23.45
C GLU A 521 2.74 -13.38 -24.39
N VAL A 522 3.73 -12.50 -24.25
CA VAL A 522 5.01 -12.53 -24.95
C VAL A 522 6.10 -12.81 -23.92
N GLU A 523 6.93 -13.81 -24.17
CA GLU A 523 8.05 -14.22 -23.34
C GLU A 523 9.33 -14.21 -24.18
N VAL A 524 10.36 -13.53 -23.69
CA VAL A 524 11.68 -13.46 -24.32
C VAL A 524 12.70 -13.91 -23.29
N SER A 525 13.43 -14.98 -23.59
CA SER A 525 14.35 -15.63 -22.64
C SER A 525 15.70 -15.92 -23.29
N CYS A 526 16.78 -15.94 -22.51
CA CYS A 526 18.09 -16.43 -22.94
C CYS A 526 18.66 -17.47 -21.96
N GLU A 527 19.65 -18.26 -22.39
CA GLU A 527 20.28 -19.30 -21.54
C GLU A 527 20.96 -18.74 -20.28
N GLY A 528 21.20 -17.42 -20.21
CA GLY A 528 21.77 -16.70 -19.07
C GLY A 528 20.76 -16.13 -18.07
N GLY A 529 19.47 -16.43 -18.22
CA GLY A 529 18.42 -16.06 -17.25
C GLY A 529 17.80 -14.67 -17.40
N ALA A 530 18.10 -13.93 -18.49
CA ALA A 530 17.42 -12.67 -18.77
C ALA A 530 16.06 -12.94 -19.43
N ASP A 531 14.99 -12.88 -18.63
CA ASP A 531 13.62 -13.10 -19.10
C ASP A 531 12.78 -11.79 -19.09
N LEU A 532 12.09 -11.51 -20.20
CA LEU A 532 11.07 -10.46 -20.34
C LEU A 532 9.73 -11.15 -20.56
N ARG A 533 8.71 -10.76 -19.78
CA ARG A 533 7.32 -11.18 -19.97
C ARG A 533 6.43 -9.96 -20.10
N ALA A 534 5.66 -9.90 -21.20
CA ALA A 534 4.74 -8.82 -21.48
C ALA A 534 3.35 -9.37 -21.82
N THR A 535 2.31 -8.61 -21.48
CA THR A 535 0.91 -8.96 -21.81
C THR A 535 0.21 -7.79 -22.49
N LEU A 536 -0.47 -8.04 -23.59
CA LEU A 536 -1.25 -7.03 -24.31
C LEU A 536 -2.52 -7.61 -24.94
N PHE A 537 -3.54 -6.76 -25.12
CA PHE A 537 -4.74 -7.13 -25.83
C PHE A 537 -4.69 -6.62 -27.28
N LEU A 538 -4.66 -7.54 -28.23
CA LEU A 538 -4.59 -7.26 -29.66
C LEU A 538 -5.95 -7.48 -30.33
N ALA A 539 -6.32 -6.53 -31.19
CA ALA A 539 -7.37 -6.66 -32.19
C ALA A 539 -6.81 -6.16 -33.52
N GLU A 540 -5.99 -7.01 -34.15
CA GLU A 540 -5.13 -6.63 -35.27
C GLU A 540 -5.95 -6.12 -36.48
N GLY A 541 -5.79 -4.84 -36.83
CA GLY A 541 -6.50 -4.17 -37.92
C GLY A 541 -7.83 -3.51 -37.53
N ILE A 542 -8.15 -3.36 -36.25
CA ILE A 542 -9.33 -2.57 -35.83
C ILE A 542 -9.02 -1.07 -35.81
N GLY A 543 -9.95 -0.25 -36.28
CA GLY A 543 -9.84 1.21 -36.19
C GLY A 543 -11.15 1.83 -35.70
N VAL A 544 -11.04 2.95 -35.00
CA VAL A 544 -12.20 3.73 -34.54
C VAL A 544 -11.98 5.20 -34.87
N GLU A 545 -12.90 5.77 -35.64
CA GLU A 545 -12.95 7.20 -35.95
C GLU A 545 -14.16 7.84 -35.25
N HIS A 546 -13.91 8.84 -34.42
CA HIS A 546 -14.96 9.56 -33.70
C HIS A 546 -15.41 10.79 -34.50
N GLY A 547 -16.72 11.01 -34.62
CA GLY A 547 -17.30 12.13 -35.38
C GLY A 547 -17.13 13.51 -34.73
N SER A 548 -16.55 13.58 -33.54
CA SER A 548 -16.26 14.80 -32.79
C SER A 548 -14.91 14.63 -32.08
N THR A 549 -14.07 15.67 -32.04
CA THR A 549 -12.78 15.67 -31.33
C THR A 549 -12.95 15.24 -29.86
N PHE A 550 -13.95 15.81 -29.20
CA PHE A 550 -14.44 15.35 -27.91
C PHE A 550 -15.90 15.77 -27.71
N ARG A 551 -16.62 15.06 -26.84
CA ARG A 551 -17.99 15.38 -26.44
C ARG A 551 -17.97 16.35 -25.26
N ARG A 552 -18.71 17.45 -25.37
CA ARG A 552 -18.88 18.46 -24.31
C ARG A 552 -20.05 18.14 -23.39
N SER A 553 -19.99 18.65 -22.16
CA SER A 553 -21.10 18.64 -21.22
C SER A 553 -22.32 19.40 -21.78
N VAL A 554 -23.50 18.79 -21.71
CA VAL A 554 -24.81 19.36 -22.04
C VAL A 554 -25.81 18.98 -20.94
N PRO A 555 -26.95 19.69 -20.79
CA PRO A 555 -27.97 19.30 -19.82
C PRO A 555 -28.39 17.84 -19.99
N GLY A 556 -28.34 17.08 -18.90
CA GLY A 556 -28.60 15.64 -18.85
C GLY A 556 -27.46 14.71 -19.33
N GLY A 557 -26.28 15.24 -19.70
CA GLY A 557 -25.12 14.40 -19.99
C GLY A 557 -24.10 14.95 -20.99
N LEU A 558 -23.78 14.18 -22.03
CA LEU A 558 -22.74 14.49 -23.03
C LEU A 558 -23.33 14.76 -24.42
N GLY A 559 -22.77 15.71 -25.16
CA GLY A 559 -23.21 16.01 -26.53
C GLY A 559 -23.23 14.77 -27.44
N ALA A 560 -24.19 14.68 -28.37
CA ALA A 560 -24.33 13.51 -29.24
C ALA A 560 -23.12 13.35 -30.19
N SER A 561 -22.72 12.10 -30.46
CA SER A 561 -21.62 11.79 -31.39
C SER A 561 -21.87 10.47 -32.10
N VAL A 562 -21.17 10.24 -33.21
CA VAL A 562 -21.21 8.99 -33.97
C VAL A 562 -19.78 8.51 -34.17
N SER A 563 -19.49 7.27 -33.82
CA SER A 563 -18.19 6.64 -34.09
C SER A 563 -18.32 5.63 -35.22
N ALA A 564 -17.40 5.69 -36.18
CA ALA A 564 -17.26 4.72 -37.25
C ALA A 564 -16.17 3.72 -36.90
N ILE A 565 -16.43 2.44 -37.12
CA ILE A 565 -15.48 1.35 -36.83
C ILE A 565 -15.05 0.74 -38.14
N THR A 566 -13.74 0.63 -38.32
CA THR A 566 -13.10 -0.05 -39.44
C THR A 566 -12.47 -1.35 -38.95
N SER A 567 -12.43 -2.34 -39.84
CA SER A 567 -11.86 -3.66 -39.53
C SER A 567 -11.14 -4.21 -40.75
N GLU A 568 -9.87 -4.52 -40.58
CA GLU A 568 -9.02 -5.14 -41.59
C GLU A 568 -8.62 -6.56 -41.19
N HIS A 569 -7.75 -7.21 -41.96
CA HIS A 569 -7.16 -8.53 -41.65
C HIS A 569 -8.16 -9.66 -41.29
N GLY A 570 -9.38 -9.62 -41.84
CA GLY A 570 -10.39 -10.66 -41.61
C GLY A 570 -11.13 -10.56 -40.27
N LEU A 571 -10.94 -9.46 -39.53
CA LEU A 571 -11.80 -9.14 -38.39
C LEU A 571 -13.22 -8.82 -38.87
N THR A 572 -14.21 -9.29 -38.11
CA THR A 572 -15.62 -9.02 -38.32
C THR A 572 -16.15 -8.25 -37.13
N VAL A 573 -16.89 -7.17 -37.36
CA VAL A 573 -17.52 -6.38 -36.29
C VAL A 573 -19.03 -6.44 -36.51
N ASP A 574 -19.78 -6.65 -35.43
CA ASP A 574 -21.24 -6.71 -35.48
C ASP A 574 -21.88 -5.37 -35.87
N THR A 575 -21.27 -4.25 -35.47
CA THR A 575 -21.76 -2.90 -35.74
C THR A 575 -20.63 -1.99 -36.21
N SER A 576 -20.73 -1.44 -37.42
CA SER A 576 -19.72 -0.53 -37.99
C SER A 576 -19.96 0.95 -37.71
N LYS A 577 -21.13 1.33 -37.19
CA LYS A 577 -21.47 2.70 -36.78
C LYS A 577 -22.23 2.70 -35.47
N LEU A 578 -21.69 3.39 -34.48
CA LEU A 578 -22.29 3.56 -33.16
C LEU A 578 -22.74 5.00 -32.98
N SER A 579 -24.03 5.20 -32.69
CA SER A 579 -24.57 6.48 -32.27
C SER A 579 -24.58 6.59 -30.75
N PHE A 580 -24.03 7.67 -30.21
CA PHE A 580 -24.02 7.97 -28.78
C PHE A 580 -24.96 9.13 -28.49
N GLY A 581 -26.04 8.85 -27.75
CA GLY A 581 -26.98 9.85 -27.25
C GLY A 581 -26.47 10.56 -26.01
N VAL A 582 -27.32 11.42 -25.42
CA VAL A 582 -26.95 12.28 -24.28
C VAL A 582 -26.54 11.47 -23.05
N THR A 583 -27.18 10.32 -22.83
CA THR A 583 -26.96 9.39 -21.71
C THR A 583 -26.05 8.21 -22.05
N ASP A 584 -25.49 8.16 -23.27
CA ASP A 584 -24.65 7.04 -23.70
C ASP A 584 -23.18 7.43 -23.61
N ARG A 585 -22.45 7.02 -22.56
CA ARG A 585 -20.99 7.29 -22.46
C ARG A 585 -20.18 6.36 -23.37
N GLU A 586 -20.53 5.09 -23.35
CA GLU A 586 -19.84 4.01 -24.05
C GLU A 586 -20.83 2.98 -24.58
N ARG A 587 -20.41 2.17 -25.55
CA ARG A 587 -21.22 1.09 -26.13
C ARG A 587 -20.36 -0.13 -26.44
N GLU A 588 -20.93 -1.32 -26.29
CA GLU A 588 -20.28 -2.58 -26.66
C GLU A 588 -20.30 -2.81 -28.17
N ILE A 589 -19.24 -3.43 -28.66
CA ILE A 589 -19.18 -4.08 -29.96
C ILE A 589 -18.67 -5.50 -29.79
N ARG A 590 -19.10 -6.38 -30.69
CA ARG A 590 -18.58 -7.73 -30.77
C ARG A 590 -17.67 -7.84 -31.98
N VAL A 591 -16.40 -8.10 -31.69
CA VAL A 591 -15.37 -8.33 -32.72
C VAL A 591 -15.13 -9.83 -32.82
N GLY A 592 -15.10 -10.37 -34.03
CA GLY A 592 -14.86 -11.76 -34.33
C GLY A 592 -13.67 -11.96 -35.25
N SER A 593 -12.93 -13.06 -35.05
CA SER A 593 -11.86 -13.53 -35.92
C SER A 593 -12.00 -15.05 -36.06
N GLY A 594 -12.39 -15.52 -37.24
CA GLY A 594 -12.70 -16.94 -37.48
C GLY A 594 -13.83 -17.47 -36.57
N SER A 595 -13.53 -18.45 -35.72
CA SER A 595 -14.48 -19.03 -34.75
C SER A 595 -14.54 -18.28 -33.40
N ARG A 596 -13.71 -17.24 -33.23
CA ARG A 596 -13.50 -16.55 -31.96
C ARG A 596 -14.26 -15.22 -31.97
N ALA A 597 -14.79 -14.82 -30.82
CA ALA A 597 -15.41 -13.51 -30.65
C ALA A 597 -15.06 -12.91 -29.28
N GLN A 598 -14.77 -11.62 -29.27
CA GLN A 598 -14.48 -10.81 -28.08
C GLN A 598 -15.44 -9.63 -28.01
N LYS A 599 -15.80 -9.23 -26.79
CA LYS A 599 -16.52 -8.00 -26.54
C LYS A 599 -15.51 -6.87 -26.32
N LEU A 600 -15.68 -5.75 -26.99
CA LEU A 600 -14.93 -4.52 -26.76
C LEU A 600 -15.88 -3.37 -26.46
N VAL A 601 -15.38 -2.34 -25.82
CA VAL A 601 -16.12 -1.15 -25.41
C VAL A 601 -15.56 0.04 -26.16
N VAL A 602 -16.44 0.73 -26.90
CA VAL A 602 -16.13 1.98 -27.59
C VAL A 602 -16.63 3.15 -26.76
N ARG A 603 -15.72 4.02 -26.37
CA ARG A 603 -15.94 5.22 -25.57
C ARG A 603 -15.37 6.43 -26.33
N PRO A 604 -16.20 7.23 -27.00
CA PRO A 604 -15.73 8.44 -27.68
C PRO A 604 -15.08 9.40 -26.68
N PRO A 605 -14.04 10.15 -27.07
CA PRO A 605 -13.41 11.16 -26.20
C PRO A 605 -14.45 12.18 -25.69
N TYR A 606 -14.33 12.59 -24.43
CA TYR A 606 -15.22 13.58 -23.82
C TYR A 606 -14.45 14.48 -22.85
N ALA A 607 -15.01 15.66 -22.57
CA ALA A 607 -14.46 16.59 -21.61
C ALA A 607 -14.99 16.31 -20.20
N GLU A 608 -14.09 16.42 -19.22
CA GLU A 608 -14.41 16.26 -17.79
C GLU A 608 -13.97 17.50 -17.03
N GLY A 609 -14.73 17.92 -16.03
CA GLY A 609 -14.37 18.95 -15.07
C GLY A 609 -14.20 18.34 -13.68
N ARG A 610 -13.35 18.94 -12.85
CA ARG A 610 -13.22 18.59 -11.44
C ARG A 610 -13.08 19.84 -10.57
N ILE A 611 -13.51 19.74 -9.32
CA ILE A 611 -13.28 20.72 -8.26
C ILE A 611 -12.92 19.95 -7.00
N ASP A 612 -11.64 19.90 -6.68
CA ASP A 612 -11.12 19.04 -5.62
C ASP A 612 -10.59 19.89 -4.48
N LYS A 613 -11.04 19.62 -3.25
CA LYS A 613 -10.43 20.18 -2.05
C LYS A 613 -9.03 19.61 -1.92
N LEU A 614 -8.06 20.43 -1.50
CA LEU A 614 -6.68 19.97 -1.34
C LEU A 614 -6.62 18.78 -0.37
N GLY A 615 -6.07 17.65 -0.81
CA GLY A 615 -6.00 16.41 -0.03
C GLY A 615 -7.22 15.48 -0.15
N THR A 616 -8.20 15.81 -0.99
CA THR A 616 -9.28 14.88 -1.39
C THR A 616 -8.98 14.27 -2.77
N PRO A 617 -9.43 13.03 -3.05
CA PRO A 617 -9.22 12.41 -4.36
C PRO A 617 -9.86 13.22 -5.47
N ALA A 618 -9.21 13.28 -6.64
CA ALA A 618 -9.78 13.92 -7.81
C ALA A 618 -11.09 13.27 -8.25
N GLN A 619 -12.12 14.08 -8.47
CA GLN A 619 -13.43 13.60 -8.95
C GLN A 619 -13.76 14.22 -10.30
N TRP A 620 -13.38 13.52 -11.36
CA TRP A 620 -13.72 13.89 -12.73
C TRP A 620 -15.21 13.66 -12.99
N ARG A 621 -15.92 14.74 -13.33
CA ARG A 621 -17.34 14.75 -13.63
C ARG A 621 -17.59 15.26 -15.04
N THR A 622 -18.65 14.77 -15.64
CA THR A 622 -19.13 15.27 -16.93
C THR A 622 -20.20 16.35 -16.74
N SER A 623 -20.91 16.31 -15.62
CA SER A 623 -21.83 17.35 -15.15
C SER A 623 -21.11 18.47 -14.39
N PRO A 624 -21.57 19.72 -14.47
CA PRO A 624 -21.01 20.82 -13.70
C PRO A 624 -21.25 20.63 -12.19
N HIS A 625 -20.27 20.98 -11.36
CA HIS A 625 -20.41 20.92 -9.91
C HIS A 625 -21.31 22.05 -9.40
N THR A 626 -22.28 21.75 -8.52
CA THR A 626 -22.96 22.79 -7.75
C THR A 626 -22.15 23.10 -6.49
N VAL A 627 -21.63 24.33 -6.38
CA VAL A 627 -20.79 24.76 -5.25
C VAL A 627 -21.32 26.05 -4.63
N SER A 628 -21.06 26.25 -3.34
CA SER A 628 -21.30 27.52 -2.68
C SER A 628 -20.08 28.44 -2.76
N PRO A 629 -20.28 29.77 -2.63
CA PRO A 629 -19.15 30.70 -2.50
C PRO A 629 -18.19 30.32 -1.37
N ARG A 630 -18.70 29.65 -0.33
CA ARG A 630 -17.90 29.16 0.80
C ARG A 630 -17.04 27.95 0.42
N ASP A 631 -17.55 27.05 -0.41
CA ASP A 631 -16.77 25.88 -0.86
C ASP A 631 -15.54 26.29 -1.68
N LEU A 632 -15.61 27.43 -2.38
CA LEU A 632 -14.47 28.00 -3.09
C LEU A 632 -13.37 28.51 -2.13
N GLU A 633 -13.69 28.84 -0.88
CA GLU A 633 -12.74 29.33 0.13
C GLU A 633 -11.82 28.24 0.67
N GLU A 634 -12.26 26.99 0.63
CA GLU A 634 -11.60 25.83 1.23
C GLU A 634 -10.31 25.40 0.50
N HIS A 635 -9.76 26.26 -0.36
CA HIS A 635 -8.53 26.05 -1.14
C HIS A 635 -8.59 24.79 -2.00
N ALA A 636 -9.39 24.84 -3.06
CA ALA A 636 -9.57 23.74 -4.00
C ALA A 636 -8.89 24.04 -5.34
N VAL A 637 -8.64 22.99 -6.12
CA VAL A 637 -8.17 23.06 -7.50
C VAL A 637 -9.35 22.80 -8.42
N ILE A 638 -9.62 23.73 -9.33
CA ILE A 638 -10.52 23.50 -10.46
C ILE A 638 -9.67 23.00 -11.61
N ALA A 639 -10.04 21.90 -12.26
CA ALA A 639 -9.41 21.49 -13.50
C ALA A 639 -10.43 21.05 -14.55
N VAL A 640 -10.00 21.09 -15.81
CA VAL A 640 -10.72 20.50 -16.94
C VAL A 640 -9.75 19.60 -17.70
N ARG A 641 -10.20 18.38 -17.97
CA ARG A 641 -9.53 17.43 -18.85
C ARG A 641 -10.22 17.45 -20.20
N VAL A 642 -9.47 17.78 -21.23
CA VAL A 642 -9.99 17.82 -22.60
C VAL A 642 -9.00 17.10 -23.52
N PRO A 643 -9.38 15.95 -24.10
CA PRO A 643 -8.56 15.27 -25.09
C PRO A 643 -8.22 16.19 -26.28
N SER A 644 -6.95 16.21 -26.69
CA SER A 644 -6.47 16.97 -27.87
C SER A 644 -6.73 18.49 -27.82
N ALA A 645 -6.76 19.08 -26.63
CA ALA A 645 -6.87 20.53 -26.45
C ALA A 645 -5.49 21.19 -26.43
N ILE A 646 -5.37 22.33 -27.14
CA ILE A 646 -4.10 23.07 -27.22
C ILE A 646 -4.02 24.13 -26.12
N ARG A 647 -5.15 24.76 -25.77
CA ARG A 647 -5.18 25.88 -24.83
C ARG A 647 -6.53 25.97 -24.12
N ALA A 648 -6.52 26.41 -22.86
CA ALA A 648 -7.74 26.74 -22.12
C ALA A 648 -7.64 28.11 -21.41
N THR A 649 -8.78 28.70 -21.06
CA THR A 649 -8.89 29.87 -20.18
C THR A 649 -10.12 29.70 -19.28
N PHE A 650 -9.97 29.94 -17.98
CA PHE A 650 -11.08 29.87 -17.03
C PHE A 650 -11.74 31.23 -16.86
N ALA A 651 -13.07 31.27 -16.86
CA ALA A 651 -13.84 32.49 -16.67
C ALA A 651 -14.99 32.27 -15.68
N LEU A 652 -15.20 33.26 -14.80
CA LEU A 652 -16.42 33.35 -13.99
C LEU A 652 -17.41 34.24 -14.73
N VAL A 653 -18.57 33.69 -15.09
CA VAL A 653 -19.63 34.38 -15.84
C VAL A 653 -20.86 34.62 -14.97
N ASP A 654 -21.49 35.79 -15.11
CA ASP A 654 -22.72 36.13 -14.41
C ASP A 654 -23.97 35.48 -15.06
N GLU A 655 -25.17 35.69 -14.49
CA GLU A 655 -26.44 35.20 -15.05
C GLU A 655 -26.76 35.73 -16.45
N ARG A 656 -26.09 36.80 -16.90
CA ARG A 656 -26.24 37.39 -18.24
C ARG A 656 -25.18 36.91 -19.22
N ASP A 657 -24.43 35.88 -18.82
CA ASP A 657 -23.35 35.27 -19.57
C ASP A 657 -22.17 36.21 -19.87
N GLN A 658 -21.96 37.23 -19.02
CA GLN A 658 -20.83 38.14 -19.13
C GLN A 658 -19.68 37.69 -18.23
N ALA A 659 -18.47 37.59 -18.79
CA ALA A 659 -17.27 37.25 -18.03
C ALA A 659 -16.90 38.38 -17.05
N ALA A 660 -17.05 38.12 -15.75
CA ALA A 660 -16.70 39.03 -14.67
C ALA A 660 -15.21 38.95 -14.30
N GLN A 661 -14.60 37.77 -14.46
CA GLN A 661 -13.18 37.51 -14.21
C GLN A 661 -12.67 36.41 -15.14
N GLN A 662 -11.41 36.51 -15.59
CA GLN A 662 -10.72 35.50 -16.40
C GLN A 662 -9.34 35.21 -15.82
N GLU A 663 -8.94 33.94 -15.84
CA GLU A 663 -7.66 33.46 -15.33
C GLU A 663 -7.01 32.51 -16.34
N SER A 664 -5.70 32.65 -16.52
CA SER A 664 -4.89 31.70 -17.29
C SER A 664 -4.60 30.46 -16.43
N PRO A 665 -4.83 29.25 -16.95
CA PRO A 665 -4.55 28.01 -16.22
C PRO A 665 -3.07 27.69 -16.16
N GLU A 666 -2.72 26.86 -15.18
CA GLU A 666 -1.51 26.05 -15.18
C GLU A 666 -1.77 24.75 -15.96
N HIS A 667 -0.70 24.16 -16.52
CA HIS A 667 -0.76 23.00 -17.40
C HIS A 667 0.08 21.87 -16.79
N PRO A 668 -0.47 21.07 -15.84
CA PRO A 668 0.24 19.95 -15.23
C PRO A 668 0.56 18.82 -16.23
N SER A 669 -0.31 18.59 -17.22
CA SER A 669 -0.13 17.57 -18.25
C SER A 669 -0.75 18.01 -19.59
N ASP A 670 -0.47 17.26 -20.68
CA ASP A 670 -0.84 17.62 -22.06
C ASP A 670 -2.35 17.84 -22.28
N ASN A 671 -3.22 17.29 -21.44
CA ASN A 671 -4.67 17.37 -21.60
C ASN A 671 -5.43 17.91 -20.37
N VAL A 672 -4.71 18.39 -19.33
CA VAL A 672 -5.32 18.92 -18.10
C VAL A 672 -4.95 20.39 -17.91
N PHE A 673 -5.96 21.21 -17.66
CA PHE A 673 -5.84 22.64 -17.40
C PHE A 673 -6.41 22.97 -16.02
N GLN A 674 -5.65 23.65 -15.15
CA GLN A 674 -6.11 23.88 -13.77
C GLN A 674 -5.88 25.30 -13.23
N VAL A 675 -6.68 25.69 -12.23
CA VAL A 675 -6.56 26.96 -11.51
C VAL A 675 -7.07 26.83 -10.06
N SER A 676 -6.53 27.62 -9.15
CA SER A 676 -6.98 27.68 -7.75
C SER A 676 -8.35 28.35 -7.60
N THR A 677 -9.26 27.75 -6.82
CA THR A 677 -10.58 28.34 -6.48
C THR A 677 -10.46 29.69 -5.78
N ARG A 678 -9.39 29.90 -5.00
CA ARG A 678 -9.19 31.14 -4.22
C ARG A 678 -9.19 32.39 -5.09
N ARG A 679 -8.76 32.27 -6.36
CA ARG A 679 -8.75 33.40 -7.30
C ARG A 679 -10.15 33.95 -7.59
N PHE A 680 -11.18 33.11 -7.49
CA PHE A 680 -12.56 33.48 -7.84
C PHE A 680 -13.46 33.81 -6.64
N VAL A 681 -13.04 33.51 -5.40
CA VAL A 681 -13.87 33.61 -4.17
C VAL A 681 -14.52 34.97 -3.98
N ASP A 682 -13.73 36.06 -4.04
CA ASP A 682 -14.24 37.41 -3.78
C ASP A 682 -15.23 37.86 -4.85
N THR A 683 -14.99 37.45 -6.11
CA THR A 683 -15.89 37.76 -7.22
C THR A 683 -17.17 36.95 -7.13
N ALA A 684 -17.08 35.66 -6.81
CA ALA A 684 -18.22 34.78 -6.59
C ALA A 684 -19.12 35.26 -5.44
N ARG A 685 -18.54 35.68 -4.30
CA ARG A 685 -19.29 36.26 -3.16
C ARG A 685 -20.05 37.53 -3.53
N ARG A 686 -19.47 38.38 -4.41
CA ARG A 686 -20.14 39.62 -4.88
C ARG A 686 -21.30 39.36 -5.82
N LEU A 687 -21.18 38.36 -6.70
CA LEU A 687 -22.21 38.02 -7.70
C LEU A 687 -23.34 37.16 -7.11
N GLY A 688 -23.03 36.31 -6.12
CA GLY A 688 -23.98 35.42 -5.46
C GLY A 688 -24.32 34.18 -6.29
N VAL A 689 -24.88 34.37 -7.49
CA VAL A 689 -25.18 33.32 -8.47
C VAL A 689 -24.36 33.56 -9.75
N CYS A 690 -23.50 32.61 -10.12
CA CYS A 690 -22.64 32.70 -11.30
C CYS A 690 -22.19 31.30 -11.76
N SER A 691 -21.66 31.18 -12.99
CA SER A 691 -21.10 29.92 -13.51
C SER A 691 -19.59 30.05 -13.73
N LEU A 692 -18.85 28.97 -13.47
CA LEU A 692 -17.44 28.85 -13.78
C LEU A 692 -17.29 28.01 -15.05
N VAL A 693 -16.65 28.58 -16.07
CA VAL A 693 -16.53 27.97 -17.40
C VAL A 693 -15.09 27.93 -17.89
N ALA A 694 -14.72 26.87 -18.59
CA ALA A 694 -13.47 26.76 -19.33
C ALA A 694 -13.75 26.98 -20.82
N MET A 695 -13.00 27.90 -21.43
CA MET A 695 -12.98 28.14 -22.87
C MET A 695 -11.74 27.43 -23.43
N VAL A 696 -11.94 26.43 -24.29
CA VAL A 696 -10.88 25.50 -24.74
C VAL A 696 -10.76 25.51 -26.25
N ASP A 697 -9.56 25.71 -26.76
CA ASP A 697 -9.24 25.68 -28.19
C ASP A 697 -8.77 24.27 -28.60
N ASP A 698 -9.41 23.67 -29.61
CA ASP A 698 -9.01 22.38 -30.18
C ASP A 698 -7.88 22.50 -31.22
N GLU A 699 -7.34 21.37 -31.68
CA GLU A 699 -6.32 21.32 -32.74
C GLU A 699 -6.75 21.95 -34.07
N ALA A 700 -8.06 22.04 -34.33
CA ALA A 700 -8.62 22.68 -35.51
C ALA A 700 -8.80 24.21 -35.33
N GLY A 701 -8.49 24.76 -34.15
CA GLY A 701 -8.59 26.18 -33.81
C GLY A 701 -10.00 26.65 -33.44
N ALA A 702 -10.93 25.73 -33.15
CA ALA A 702 -12.27 26.07 -32.67
C ALA A 702 -12.32 26.16 -31.14
N THR A 703 -12.93 27.24 -30.62
CA THR A 703 -13.11 27.43 -29.17
C THR A 703 -14.42 26.80 -28.69
N HIS A 704 -14.32 25.90 -27.73
CA HIS A 704 -15.42 25.20 -27.07
C HIS A 704 -15.62 25.72 -25.65
N ARG A 705 -16.87 25.85 -25.23
CA ARG A 705 -17.23 26.25 -23.86
C ARG A 705 -17.66 25.03 -23.06
N ILE A 706 -17.02 24.83 -21.91
CA ILE A 706 -17.28 23.75 -20.95
C ILE A 706 -17.64 24.37 -19.60
N THR A 707 -18.85 24.10 -19.09
CA THR A 707 -19.23 24.54 -17.74
C THR A 707 -18.67 23.58 -16.71
N VAL A 708 -17.89 24.09 -15.77
CA VAL A 708 -17.21 23.30 -14.74
C VAL A 708 -17.97 23.35 -13.41
N ALA A 709 -18.49 24.53 -13.06
CA ALA A 709 -19.21 24.75 -11.81
C ALA A 709 -20.38 25.72 -11.97
N GLU A 710 -21.40 25.53 -11.16
CA GLU A 710 -22.44 26.52 -10.87
C GLU A 710 -22.30 26.96 -9.41
N VAL A 711 -22.04 28.25 -9.21
CA VAL A 711 -21.89 28.84 -7.88
C VAL A 711 -23.24 29.39 -7.42
N ARG A 712 -23.77 28.88 -6.31
CA ARG A 712 -25.06 29.29 -5.72
C ARG A 712 -25.09 29.03 -4.20
N PRO A 713 -26.04 29.58 -3.41
CA PRO A 713 -26.12 29.28 -1.99
C PRO A 713 -26.22 27.76 -1.69
N ALA A 714 -25.57 27.30 -0.62
CA ALA A 714 -25.42 25.87 -0.29
C ALA A 714 -26.75 25.09 -0.11
N ARG A 715 -27.84 25.80 0.25
CA ARG A 715 -29.15 25.18 0.42
C ARG A 715 -29.87 25.06 -0.91
N LEU A 716 -30.00 23.82 -1.39
CA LEU A 716 -30.75 23.48 -2.62
C LEU A 716 -32.25 23.26 -2.37
N CYS A 717 -32.70 23.21 -1.12
CA CYS A 717 -34.11 23.27 -0.74
C CYS A 717 -34.27 23.97 0.61
N GLU A 718 -35.46 24.49 0.91
CA GLU A 718 -35.70 25.23 2.16
C GLU A 718 -36.23 24.36 3.29
N GLN A 719 -37.02 23.33 2.97
CA GLN A 719 -37.59 22.43 3.97
C GLN A 719 -37.86 21.04 3.37
N VAL A 720 -37.76 20.01 4.20
CA VAL A 720 -38.12 18.63 3.88
C VAL A 720 -39.10 18.11 4.93
N ARG A 721 -40.16 17.43 4.49
CA ARG A 721 -41.12 16.77 5.38
C ARG A 721 -41.45 15.35 4.91
N ILE A 722 -41.84 14.49 5.83
CA ILE A 722 -42.34 13.14 5.51
C ILE A 722 -43.85 13.22 5.28
N ASP A 723 -44.32 12.61 4.20
CA ASP A 723 -45.73 12.45 3.84
C ASP A 723 -46.00 10.99 3.43
N GLY A 724 -46.54 10.20 4.36
CA GLY A 724 -46.71 8.76 4.17
C GLY A 724 -45.37 8.03 4.00
N ALA A 725 -45.06 7.62 2.77
CA ALA A 725 -43.83 6.91 2.42
C ALA A 725 -42.81 7.79 1.66
N ASP A 726 -43.10 9.08 1.45
CA ASP A 726 -42.26 9.97 0.65
C ASP A 726 -41.66 11.11 1.49
N LEU A 727 -40.43 11.51 1.16
CA LEU A 727 -39.87 12.83 1.47
C LEU A 727 -40.40 13.84 0.45
N VAL A 728 -40.95 14.95 0.91
CA VAL A 728 -41.43 16.05 0.08
C VAL A 728 -40.52 17.27 0.30
N PHE A 729 -39.96 17.77 -0.80
CA PHE A 729 -39.01 18.89 -0.81
C PHE A 729 -39.70 20.20 -1.18
N GLU A 730 -39.58 21.22 -0.33
CA GLU A 730 -40.16 22.54 -0.56
C GLU A 730 -39.12 23.52 -1.10
N ARG A 731 -39.47 24.25 -2.17
CA ARG A 731 -38.59 25.19 -2.90
C ARG A 731 -37.26 24.54 -3.32
N LEU A 732 -37.35 23.39 -3.97
CA LEU A 732 -36.20 22.72 -4.59
C LEU A 732 -35.62 23.62 -5.71
N ALA A 733 -34.31 23.81 -5.70
CA ALA A 733 -33.58 24.54 -6.71
C ALA A 733 -33.67 23.84 -8.07
N ASP A 734 -33.64 24.63 -9.15
CA ASP A 734 -33.56 24.10 -10.51
C ASP A 734 -32.13 23.58 -10.75
N ILE A 735 -31.96 22.26 -10.67
CA ILE A 735 -30.71 21.52 -10.86
C ILE A 735 -31.00 20.27 -11.68
N ASP A 736 -30.04 19.88 -12.51
CA ASP A 736 -30.11 18.63 -13.26
C ASP A 736 -29.99 17.43 -12.32
N ASP A 737 -30.82 16.41 -12.54
CA ASP A 737 -30.85 15.13 -11.81
C ASP A 737 -30.71 15.26 -10.27
N PRO A 738 -31.69 15.87 -9.57
CA PRO A 738 -31.61 16.05 -8.12
C PRO A 738 -31.67 14.72 -7.36
N ALA A 739 -30.76 14.56 -6.40
CA ALA A 739 -30.72 13.41 -5.49
C ALA A 739 -30.56 13.87 -4.03
N VAL A 740 -30.84 12.97 -3.09
CA VAL A 740 -30.72 13.23 -1.65
C VAL A 740 -29.93 12.13 -0.94
N TRP A 741 -29.01 12.55 -0.08
CA TRP A 741 -28.37 11.71 0.92
C TRP A 741 -29.19 11.69 2.20
N VAL A 742 -29.44 10.50 2.75
CA VAL A 742 -30.24 10.29 3.95
C VAL A 742 -29.44 9.52 5.00
N TRP A 743 -29.29 10.11 6.18
CA TRP A 743 -28.73 9.47 7.38
C TRP A 743 -29.83 9.24 8.42
N ALA A 744 -29.71 8.14 9.18
CA ALA A 744 -30.55 7.92 10.36
C ALA A 744 -29.86 8.47 11.61
N ALA A 745 -30.47 9.46 12.27
CA ALA A 745 -29.89 10.05 13.48
C ALA A 745 -29.81 9.07 14.66
N THR A 746 -30.66 8.03 14.65
CA THR A 746 -30.69 6.98 15.69
C THR A 746 -29.73 5.82 15.40
N ALA A 747 -29.15 5.72 14.19
CA ALA A 747 -28.14 4.70 13.86
C ALA A 747 -27.05 5.28 12.96
N PRO A 748 -26.23 6.22 13.47
CA PRO A 748 -25.23 6.93 12.68
C PRO A 748 -24.06 6.07 12.19
N TRP A 749 -23.92 4.85 12.70
CA TRP A 749 -22.94 3.86 12.22
C TRP A 749 -23.38 3.16 10.93
N ARG A 750 -24.63 3.34 10.48
CA ARG A 750 -25.09 2.79 9.21
C ARG A 750 -24.65 3.66 8.04
N PRO A 751 -24.35 3.05 6.88
CA PRO A 751 -23.95 3.80 5.70
C PRO A 751 -25.07 4.74 5.23
N VAL A 752 -24.68 5.89 4.70
CA VAL A 752 -25.61 6.86 4.10
C VAL A 752 -26.31 6.25 2.89
N THR A 753 -27.60 6.55 2.75
CA THR A 753 -28.43 6.07 1.64
C THR A 753 -28.70 7.19 0.64
N ARG A 754 -28.53 6.90 -0.65
CA ARG A 754 -28.92 7.77 -1.76
C ARG A 754 -30.37 7.49 -2.16
N LEU A 755 -31.19 8.52 -2.33
CA LEU A 755 -32.50 8.42 -2.97
C LEU A 755 -32.58 9.41 -4.13
N ALA A 756 -33.11 8.95 -5.28
CA ALA A 756 -33.39 9.83 -6.42
C ALA A 756 -34.63 10.69 -6.14
N ILE A 757 -34.60 11.97 -6.51
CA ILE A 757 -35.75 12.86 -6.40
C ILE A 757 -36.48 12.90 -7.75
N SER A 758 -37.75 12.48 -7.75
CA SER A 758 -38.63 12.58 -8.92
C SER A 758 -39.58 13.76 -8.75
N GLY A 759 -39.35 14.83 -9.50
CA GLY A 759 -40.07 16.10 -9.37
C GLY A 759 -39.73 16.80 -8.05
N VAL A 760 -40.55 16.57 -7.01
CA VAL A 760 -40.34 17.13 -5.66
C VAL A 760 -40.47 16.07 -4.55
N ARG A 761 -40.42 14.78 -4.93
CA ARG A 761 -40.64 13.66 -4.01
C ARG A 761 -39.53 12.61 -4.14
N ALA A 762 -39.17 11.99 -3.02
CA ALA A 762 -38.31 10.80 -2.99
C ALA A 762 -38.93 9.73 -2.07
N THR A 763 -39.04 8.50 -2.55
CA THR A 763 -39.67 7.42 -1.78
C THR A 763 -38.70 6.81 -0.78
N ILE A 764 -39.14 6.70 0.48
CA ILE A 764 -38.34 6.22 1.61
C ILE A 764 -38.42 4.68 1.70
N PRO A 765 -37.27 3.98 1.79
CA PRO A 765 -37.19 2.54 2.07
C PRO A 765 -37.87 2.16 3.39
N GLU A 766 -38.33 0.92 3.51
CA GLU A 766 -39.01 0.44 4.72
C GLU A 766 -38.15 0.57 5.98
N SER A 767 -36.84 0.40 5.86
CA SER A 767 -35.85 0.52 6.95
C SER A 767 -35.79 1.92 7.59
N PHE A 768 -36.23 2.98 6.90
CA PHE A 768 -36.26 4.34 7.42
C PHE A 768 -37.65 4.81 7.85
N ARG A 769 -38.68 3.97 7.72
CA ARG A 769 -40.04 4.30 8.18
C ARG A 769 -40.14 4.07 9.68
N GLY A 770 -40.48 5.11 10.44
CA GLY A 770 -40.53 5.01 11.90
C GLY A 770 -39.16 4.80 12.53
N ALA A 771 -38.10 5.27 11.87
CA ALA A 771 -36.71 5.06 12.27
C ALA A 771 -36.14 6.16 13.19
N GLY A 772 -36.99 7.06 13.69
CA GLY A 772 -36.55 8.27 14.35
C GLY A 772 -36.02 9.32 13.37
N ASP A 773 -35.55 10.45 13.89
CA ASP A 773 -35.11 11.60 13.10
C ASP A 773 -34.16 11.19 11.95
N LEU A 774 -34.43 11.73 10.76
CA LEU A 774 -33.56 11.60 9.58
C LEU A 774 -32.82 12.91 9.35
N ILE A 775 -31.63 12.82 8.77
CA ILE A 775 -30.86 13.98 8.30
C ILE A 775 -30.75 13.86 6.78
N THR A 776 -31.06 14.92 6.05
CA THR A 776 -31.17 14.92 4.59
C THR A 776 -30.33 16.02 3.97
N MET A 777 -29.61 15.71 2.89
CA MET A 777 -28.79 16.66 2.13
C MET A 777 -28.99 16.46 0.64
N VAL A 778 -29.47 17.50 -0.05
CA VAL A 778 -29.75 17.48 -1.50
C VAL A 778 -28.49 17.82 -2.28
N PHE A 779 -28.25 17.16 -3.41
CA PHE A 779 -27.14 17.42 -4.33
C PHE A 779 -27.56 17.20 -5.79
N ALA A 780 -26.77 17.73 -6.74
CA ALA A 780 -26.90 17.46 -8.17
C ALA A 780 -26.07 16.23 -8.54
N ASP A 781 -26.74 15.20 -9.05
CA ASP A 781 -26.11 13.92 -9.38
C ASP A 781 -25.38 13.95 -10.73
N ASP A 782 -24.58 12.92 -11.02
CA ASP A 782 -24.01 12.70 -12.35
C ASP A 782 -24.42 11.30 -12.84
N PRO A 783 -25.12 11.17 -13.98
CA PRO A 783 -25.54 9.86 -14.49
C PRO A 783 -24.35 8.98 -14.95
N PHE A 784 -23.16 9.55 -15.12
CA PHE A 784 -21.97 8.88 -15.66
C PHE A 784 -20.87 8.61 -14.64
N THR A 785 -20.93 9.24 -13.47
CA THR A 785 -19.92 9.09 -12.41
C THR A 785 -20.62 8.87 -11.08
N VAL A 786 -20.13 7.90 -10.29
CA VAL A 786 -20.63 7.70 -8.93
C VAL A 786 -20.18 8.89 -8.07
N VAL A 787 -21.14 9.69 -7.62
CA VAL A 787 -20.84 10.76 -6.65
C VAL A 787 -20.39 10.13 -5.34
N THR A 788 -19.20 10.52 -4.87
CA THR A 788 -18.63 9.98 -3.64
C THR A 788 -19.57 10.26 -2.47
N ARG A 789 -19.86 9.22 -1.69
CA ARG A 789 -20.76 9.32 -0.55
C ARG A 789 -20.17 10.26 0.49
N PRO A 790 -20.92 11.29 0.95
CA PRO A 790 -20.46 12.14 2.03
C PRO A 790 -20.36 11.32 3.31
N ILE A 791 -19.19 11.38 3.96
CA ILE A 791 -18.94 10.67 5.22
C ILE A 791 -19.89 11.19 6.31
N ARG A 792 -20.24 12.49 6.26
CA ARG A 792 -21.09 13.14 7.25
C ARG A 792 -22.04 14.16 6.62
N PRO A 793 -23.15 14.47 7.31
CA PRO A 793 -23.99 15.59 6.91
C PRO A 793 -23.27 16.92 7.08
N ASP A 794 -23.45 17.83 6.11
CA ASP A 794 -22.99 19.21 6.22
C ASP A 794 -23.80 20.00 7.27
N ARG A 795 -23.29 21.17 7.66
CA ARG A 795 -23.97 22.07 8.62
C ARG A 795 -25.35 22.53 8.15
N ASP A 796 -25.55 22.59 6.85
CA ASP A 796 -26.82 22.98 6.22
C ASP A 796 -27.76 21.79 5.94
N ALA A 797 -27.38 20.57 6.35
CA ALA A 797 -28.25 19.41 6.23
C ALA A 797 -29.53 19.59 7.07
N LEU A 798 -30.66 19.19 6.50
CA LEU A 798 -31.97 19.38 7.09
C LEU A 798 -32.35 18.17 7.94
N ARG A 799 -32.83 18.41 9.17
CA ARG A 799 -33.35 17.35 10.04
C ARG A 799 -34.85 17.20 9.84
N VAL A 800 -35.29 15.96 9.65
CA VAL A 800 -36.68 15.57 9.42
C VAL A 800 -37.14 14.69 10.58
N THR A 801 -38.00 15.23 11.43
CA THR A 801 -38.45 14.56 12.65
C THR A 801 -39.50 13.49 12.37
N GLN A 802 -39.32 12.30 12.96
CA GLN A 802 -40.30 11.22 12.98
C GLN A 802 -40.16 10.37 14.25
N SER A 803 -41.20 9.58 14.59
CA SER A 803 -41.17 8.69 15.74
C SER A 803 -40.33 7.42 15.50
N GLY A 804 -39.88 6.78 16.58
CA GLY A 804 -39.27 5.45 16.56
C GLY A 804 -37.73 5.47 16.50
N TRP A 805 -37.13 4.34 16.12
CA TRP A 805 -35.68 4.17 15.99
C TRP A 805 -35.36 3.05 15.00
N VAL A 806 -34.14 3.07 14.45
CA VAL A 806 -33.66 2.01 13.54
C VAL A 806 -33.51 0.69 14.29
N ARG A 807 -34.05 -0.40 13.73
CA ARG A 807 -33.89 -1.76 14.26
C ARG A 807 -32.61 -2.40 13.76
N ASP A 808 -31.86 -3.04 14.65
CA ASP A 808 -30.60 -3.73 14.34
C ASP A 808 -30.63 -5.18 14.81
N ASP A 809 -29.95 -6.06 14.06
CA ASP A 809 -29.82 -7.48 14.42
C ASP A 809 -28.87 -7.67 15.60
N ASN A 810 -27.91 -6.75 15.77
CA ASN A 810 -27.06 -6.71 16.95
C ASN A 810 -27.85 -6.08 18.13
N PRO A 811 -28.08 -6.82 19.24
CA PRO A 811 -28.84 -6.31 20.38
C PRO A 811 -28.21 -5.07 21.04
N ALA A 812 -26.87 -4.93 21.00
CA ALA A 812 -26.18 -3.76 21.54
C ALA A 812 -26.48 -2.51 20.71
N LEU A 813 -26.46 -2.63 19.38
CA LEU A 813 -26.74 -1.52 18.46
C LEU A 813 -28.24 -1.17 18.44
N ASP A 814 -29.15 -2.14 18.53
CA ASP A 814 -30.61 -1.87 18.69
C ASP A 814 -30.89 -1.12 20.00
N GLY A 815 -30.25 -1.56 21.10
CA GLY A 815 -30.33 -0.88 22.39
C GLY A 815 -29.78 0.55 22.34
N LEU A 816 -28.69 0.76 21.62
CA LEU A 816 -28.10 2.07 21.42
C LEU A 816 -29.00 2.98 20.57
N ALA A 817 -29.57 2.46 19.48
CA ALA A 817 -30.47 3.22 18.62
C ALA A 817 -31.74 3.66 19.37
N ARG A 818 -32.26 2.78 20.22
CA ARG A 818 -33.35 3.10 21.13
C ARG A 818 -32.96 4.23 22.09
N PHE A 819 -31.77 4.15 22.71
CA PHE A 819 -31.27 5.22 23.59
C PHE A 819 -31.12 6.56 22.88
N LEU A 820 -30.58 6.57 21.64
CA LEU A 820 -30.42 7.78 20.82
C LEU A 820 -31.76 8.42 20.43
N SER A 821 -32.84 7.63 20.29
CA SER A 821 -34.20 8.17 20.12
C SER A 821 -34.77 8.86 21.36
N GLY A 822 -34.03 8.85 22.49
CA GLY A 822 -34.44 9.41 23.77
C GLY A 822 -35.15 8.41 24.70
N VAL A 823 -35.24 7.14 24.31
CA VAL A 823 -35.97 6.09 25.04
C VAL A 823 -35.02 5.05 25.62
N GLY A 824 -35.20 4.67 26.89
CA GLY A 824 -34.38 3.63 27.53
C GLY A 824 -33.04 4.13 28.10
N GLU A 825 -32.19 3.17 28.46
CA GLU A 825 -30.87 3.38 29.05
C GLU A 825 -29.76 2.98 28.07
N PRO A 826 -28.55 3.57 28.16
CA PRO A 826 -27.46 3.23 27.26
C PRO A 826 -26.96 1.80 27.50
N PRO A 827 -26.67 1.02 26.44
CA PRO A 827 -26.13 -0.33 26.56
C PRO A 827 -24.65 -0.28 26.99
N LEU A 828 -24.36 -0.72 28.21
CA LEU A 828 -23.00 -0.69 28.78
C LEU A 828 -22.20 -1.96 28.47
N VAL A 829 -22.08 -2.28 27.18
CA VAL A 829 -21.35 -3.46 26.67
C VAL A 829 -20.32 -3.04 25.60
N PRO A 830 -19.21 -3.78 25.41
CA PRO A 830 -18.15 -3.41 24.47
C PRO A 830 -18.63 -3.20 23.03
N GLU A 831 -19.57 -4.02 22.56
CA GLU A 831 -20.08 -4.05 21.18
C GLU A 831 -20.85 -2.78 20.79
N ALA A 832 -21.18 -1.92 21.77
CA ALA A 832 -21.81 -0.63 21.52
C ALA A 832 -20.81 0.51 21.28
N ALA A 833 -19.50 0.26 21.42
CA ALA A 833 -18.48 1.30 21.34
C ALA A 833 -18.40 1.99 19.96
N ASP A 834 -18.43 1.22 18.87
CA ASP A 834 -18.41 1.75 17.49
C ASP A 834 -19.58 2.70 17.25
N GLY A 835 -20.79 2.25 17.61
CA GLY A 835 -21.99 3.05 17.49
C GLY A 835 -21.96 4.30 18.37
N ALA A 836 -21.35 4.20 19.56
CA ALA A 836 -21.24 5.34 20.48
C ALA A 836 -20.30 6.42 19.93
N TRP A 837 -19.19 6.03 19.30
CA TRP A 837 -18.31 6.98 18.61
C TRP A 837 -18.98 7.64 17.41
N ALA A 838 -19.66 6.87 16.56
CA ALA A 838 -20.41 7.40 15.43
C ALA A 838 -21.46 8.44 15.88
N ALA A 839 -22.14 8.17 17.01
CA ALA A 839 -23.09 9.11 17.59
C ALA A 839 -22.44 10.37 18.17
N LEU A 840 -21.36 10.24 18.93
CA LEU A 840 -20.62 11.39 19.50
C LEU A 840 -20.01 12.29 18.42
N ALA A 841 -19.64 11.72 17.28
CA ALA A 841 -19.10 12.46 16.15
C ALA A 841 -20.14 13.34 15.44
N LEU A 842 -21.43 13.02 15.54
CA LEU A 842 -22.53 13.83 14.99
C LEU A 842 -23.18 14.77 16.01
N LEU A 843 -23.02 14.51 17.31
CA LEU A 843 -23.62 15.34 18.35
C LEU A 843 -22.90 16.68 18.49
N PRO A 844 -23.64 17.81 18.55
CA PRO A 844 -23.05 19.11 18.82
C PRO A 844 -22.52 19.17 20.25
N TRP A 845 -21.24 19.52 20.39
CA TRP A 845 -20.55 19.59 21.69
C TRP A 845 -20.78 20.91 22.43
N ASP A 846 -21.16 21.96 21.70
CA ASP A 846 -21.54 23.28 22.20
C ASP A 846 -23.00 23.35 22.67
N ALA A 847 -23.84 22.40 22.26
CA ALA A 847 -25.22 22.32 22.69
C ALA A 847 -25.33 21.99 24.19
N SER A 848 -25.96 22.91 24.92
CA SER A 848 -26.22 22.82 26.37
C SER A 848 -27.66 22.44 26.68
N ASP A 849 -28.39 21.89 25.70
CA ASP A 849 -29.76 21.43 25.96
C ASP A 849 -29.76 20.10 26.74
N PRO A 850 -30.75 19.87 27.63
CA PRO A 850 -30.76 18.69 28.50
C PRO A 850 -30.78 17.35 27.76
N ALA A 851 -31.30 17.31 26.52
CA ALA A 851 -31.35 16.08 25.74
C ALA A 851 -29.96 15.73 25.21
N SER A 852 -29.25 16.70 24.61
CA SER A 852 -27.87 16.52 24.16
C SER A 852 -26.92 16.17 25.31
N GLU A 853 -27.08 16.80 26.48
CA GLU A 853 -26.27 16.45 27.68
C GLU A 853 -26.53 15.03 28.16
N ARG A 854 -27.80 14.61 28.22
CA ARG A 854 -28.16 13.23 28.58
C ARG A 854 -27.57 12.22 27.60
N LEU A 855 -27.64 12.49 26.30
CA LEU A 855 -27.08 11.62 25.27
C LEU A 855 -25.55 11.54 25.42
N ARG A 856 -24.85 12.67 25.48
CA ARG A 856 -23.39 12.72 25.67
C ARG A 856 -22.96 11.96 26.93
N GLY A 857 -23.61 12.21 28.07
CA GLY A 857 -23.31 11.51 29.33
C GLY A 857 -23.60 10.01 29.28
N GLY A 858 -24.61 9.57 28.51
CA GLY A 858 -24.87 8.16 28.26
C GLY A 858 -23.78 7.50 27.43
N LEU A 859 -23.40 8.12 26.31
CA LEU A 859 -22.37 7.62 25.40
C LEU A 859 -20.99 7.57 26.06
N MET A 860 -20.62 8.59 26.84
CA MET A 860 -19.37 8.58 27.62
C MET A 860 -19.32 7.44 28.65
N ARG A 861 -20.45 7.03 29.23
CA ARG A 861 -20.50 5.87 30.13
C ARG A 861 -20.28 4.54 29.41
N ILE A 862 -20.74 4.39 28.16
CA ILE A 862 -20.47 3.21 27.34
C ILE A 862 -18.96 3.07 27.15
N LEU A 863 -18.33 4.14 26.66
CA LEU A 863 -16.90 4.17 26.35
C LEU A 863 -16.04 3.98 27.61
N GLY A 864 -16.37 4.66 28.70
CA GLY A 864 -15.61 4.59 29.96
C GLY A 864 -15.71 3.26 30.70
N ARG A 865 -16.70 2.40 30.38
CA ARG A 865 -16.85 1.08 31.00
C ARG A 865 -15.85 0.07 30.45
N HIS A 866 -15.51 0.18 29.17
CA HIS A 866 -14.59 -0.71 28.46
C HIS A 866 -13.53 0.11 27.71
N PRO A 867 -12.55 0.72 28.41
CA PRO A 867 -11.65 1.69 27.80
C PRO A 867 -10.83 1.18 26.61
N ARG A 868 -10.34 -0.07 26.69
CA ARG A 868 -9.56 -0.70 25.61
C ARG A 868 -10.41 -0.87 24.34
N ALA A 869 -11.56 -1.53 24.47
CA ALA A 869 -12.48 -1.73 23.34
C ALA A 869 -12.95 -0.40 22.75
N ALA A 870 -13.16 0.63 23.59
CA ALA A 870 -13.47 1.98 23.12
C ALA A 870 -12.31 2.60 22.31
N LEU A 871 -11.05 2.37 22.71
CA LEU A 871 -9.89 2.87 21.97
C LEU A 871 -9.72 2.17 20.61
N GLU A 872 -9.86 0.84 20.58
CA GLU A 872 -9.81 0.02 19.37
C GLU A 872 -10.94 0.40 18.39
N ALA A 873 -12.16 0.56 18.90
CA ALA A 873 -13.33 1.05 18.15
C ALA A 873 -13.08 2.43 17.52
N LEU A 874 -12.44 3.36 18.25
CA LEU A 874 -12.12 4.68 17.74
C LEU A 874 -11.12 4.60 16.58
N GLY A 875 -10.07 3.78 16.71
CA GLY A 875 -9.06 3.57 15.68
C GLY A 875 -9.59 2.89 14.41
N SER A 876 -10.66 2.10 14.53
CA SER A 876 -11.32 1.40 13.41
C SER A 876 -12.46 2.21 12.76
N SER A 877 -12.73 3.41 13.27
CA SER A 877 -13.80 4.29 12.77
C SER A 877 -13.36 5.15 11.57
N THR A 878 -14.33 5.69 10.84
CA THR A 878 -14.10 6.70 9.77
C THR A 878 -14.03 8.13 10.33
N ILE A 879 -13.75 8.28 11.64
CA ILE A 879 -13.60 9.59 12.27
C ILE A 879 -12.25 10.19 11.83
N PRO A 880 -12.24 11.40 11.23
CA PRO A 880 -11.00 12.07 10.85
C PRO A 880 -10.05 12.28 12.02
N GLN A 881 -8.74 12.26 11.75
CA GLN A 881 -7.69 12.35 12.77
C GLN A 881 -7.76 13.64 13.59
N ASP A 882 -8.14 14.77 12.97
CA ASP A 882 -8.31 16.07 13.64
C ASP A 882 -9.46 16.10 14.65
N GLN A 883 -10.32 15.08 14.65
CA GLN A 883 -11.42 14.90 15.59
C GLN A 883 -11.19 13.75 16.55
N MET A 884 -10.41 12.75 16.15
CA MET A 884 -10.08 11.59 16.97
C MET A 884 -9.48 12.01 18.32
N MET A 885 -8.43 12.86 18.30
CA MET A 885 -7.75 13.30 19.53
C MET A 885 -8.64 14.17 20.44
N PRO A 886 -9.37 15.19 19.92
CA PRO A 886 -10.36 15.92 20.72
C PRO A 886 -11.43 15.03 21.35
N LEU A 887 -11.97 14.06 20.61
CA LEU A 887 -13.00 13.15 21.12
C LEU A 887 -12.45 12.25 22.23
N LEU A 888 -11.23 11.73 22.06
CA LEU A 888 -10.54 10.94 23.07
C LEU A 888 -10.36 11.73 24.39
N ILE A 889 -9.97 13.00 24.28
CA ILE A 889 -9.79 13.89 25.44
C ILE A 889 -11.14 14.23 26.09
N ARG A 890 -12.13 14.64 25.30
CA ARG A 890 -13.47 15.05 25.79
C ARG A 890 -14.20 13.91 26.50
N THR A 891 -14.01 12.67 26.03
CA THR A 891 -14.64 11.48 26.62
C THR A 891 -13.92 10.97 27.87
N GLN A 892 -12.81 11.61 28.28
CA GLN A 892 -11.98 11.22 29.42
C GLN A 892 -11.30 9.85 29.23
N LEU A 893 -11.24 9.36 27.99
CA LEU A 893 -10.65 8.05 27.73
C LEU A 893 -9.12 8.09 27.91
N VAL A 894 -8.50 9.24 27.61
CA VAL A 894 -7.08 9.54 27.89
C VAL A 894 -6.67 9.35 29.35
N ASP A 895 -7.61 9.48 30.30
CA ASP A 895 -7.38 9.39 31.74
C ASP A 895 -7.64 7.96 32.27
N ARG A 896 -7.76 6.95 31.39
CA ARG A 896 -8.07 5.55 31.74
C ARG A 896 -6.95 4.58 31.32
N PRO A 897 -6.77 3.46 32.05
CA PRO A 897 -5.86 2.39 31.64
C PRO A 897 -6.49 1.51 30.54
N TYR A 898 -5.65 0.98 29.64
CA TYR A 898 -6.07 0.08 28.54
C TYR A 898 -5.64 -1.39 28.75
N SER A 899 -5.12 -1.72 29.94
CA SER A 899 -4.61 -3.04 30.25
C SER A 899 -5.70 -4.12 30.18
N SER A 900 -5.32 -5.28 29.64
CA SER A 900 -6.17 -6.46 29.52
C SER A 900 -5.47 -7.71 30.06
N ARG A 901 -6.26 -8.72 30.44
CA ARG A 901 -5.75 -10.07 30.75
C ARG A 901 -5.64 -10.94 29.50
N ASN A 902 -6.42 -10.65 28.47
CA ASN A 902 -6.34 -11.28 27.16
C ASN A 902 -5.67 -10.30 26.20
N THR A 903 -4.47 -10.65 25.76
CA THR A 903 -3.59 -9.83 24.90
C THR A 903 -3.34 -10.50 23.54
N LEU A 904 -3.90 -11.70 23.35
CA LEU A 904 -3.87 -12.35 22.04
C LEU A 904 -4.95 -11.69 21.19
N ASN A 905 -4.55 -10.63 20.49
CA ASN A 905 -5.36 -9.89 19.54
C ASN A 905 -4.57 -9.63 18.27
N ASP A 906 -5.28 -9.42 17.17
CA ASP A 906 -4.66 -8.91 15.96
C ASP A 906 -4.06 -7.53 16.24
N LEU A 907 -2.89 -7.26 15.64
CA LEU A 907 -2.25 -5.96 15.72
C LEU A 907 -3.15 -4.90 15.09
N HIS A 908 -3.34 -3.80 15.81
CA HIS A 908 -4.34 -2.82 15.40
C HIS A 908 -3.91 -2.07 14.11
N PRO A 909 -4.81 -1.95 13.10
CA PRO A 909 -4.67 -1.12 11.90
C PRO A 909 -4.05 0.27 12.06
N ASN A 910 -4.62 1.06 12.97
CA ASN A 910 -4.17 2.41 13.26
C ASN A 910 -2.92 2.33 14.16
N ALA A 911 -1.76 2.74 13.62
CA ALA A 911 -0.47 2.68 14.28
C ALA A 911 -0.46 3.30 15.69
N TRP A 912 -1.11 4.45 15.87
CA TRP A 912 -1.12 5.12 17.17
C TRP A 912 -1.94 4.34 18.20
N VAL A 913 -3.13 3.86 17.83
CA VAL A 913 -3.95 3.01 18.71
C VAL A 913 -3.23 1.71 19.02
N GLY A 914 -2.62 1.08 18.02
CA GLY A 914 -1.83 -0.14 18.20
C GLY A 914 -0.71 0.07 19.20
N CYS A 915 0.12 1.10 19.05
CA CYS A 915 1.18 1.36 20.02
C CYS A 915 0.65 1.56 21.46
N MET A 916 -0.47 2.27 21.65
CA MET A 916 -1.06 2.46 22.98
C MET A 916 -1.56 1.15 23.61
N VAL A 917 -2.16 0.27 22.79
CA VAL A 917 -2.63 -1.05 23.20
C VAL A 917 -1.45 -1.98 23.51
N GLU A 918 -0.49 -2.07 22.61
CA GLU A 918 0.70 -2.93 22.74
C GLU A 918 1.58 -2.53 23.94
N ILE A 919 1.76 -1.23 24.22
CA ILE A 919 2.44 -0.77 25.44
C ILE A 919 1.71 -1.26 26.69
N SER A 920 0.37 -1.27 26.67
CA SER A 920 -0.45 -1.74 27.80
C SER A 920 -0.38 -3.25 28.01
N ASP A 921 0.03 -4.02 27.00
CA ASP A 921 0.15 -5.48 27.04
C ASP A 921 1.53 -5.97 27.48
N LEU A 922 2.57 -5.17 27.26
CA LEU A 922 3.95 -5.48 27.65
C LEU A 922 4.10 -6.00 29.09
N PRO A 923 3.45 -5.44 30.13
CA PRO A 923 3.55 -5.98 31.48
C PRO A 923 3.07 -7.44 31.58
N SER A 924 1.92 -7.76 30.98
CA SER A 924 1.36 -9.12 30.97
C SER A 924 2.20 -10.10 30.14
N LEU A 925 2.72 -9.64 29.00
CA LEU A 925 3.63 -10.42 28.14
C LEU A 925 4.92 -10.77 28.88
N ARG A 926 5.50 -9.79 29.58
CA ARG A 926 6.71 -10.00 30.40
C ARG A 926 6.45 -10.98 31.54
N ASP A 927 5.33 -10.84 32.25
CA ASP A 927 5.00 -11.71 33.39
C ASP A 927 4.74 -13.17 32.97
N ARG A 928 4.22 -13.41 31.75
CA ARG A 928 3.99 -14.76 31.19
C ARG A 928 5.24 -15.39 30.56
N GLY A 929 6.27 -14.61 30.24
CA GLY A 929 7.59 -15.09 29.83
C GLY A 929 7.58 -15.99 28.59
N ARG A 930 8.29 -17.13 28.64
CA ARG A 930 8.51 -18.02 27.48
C ARG A 930 7.24 -18.57 26.84
N ALA A 931 6.13 -18.67 27.59
CA ALA A 931 4.86 -19.18 27.06
C ALA A 931 4.28 -18.31 25.94
N VAL A 932 4.66 -17.04 25.89
CA VAL A 932 4.18 -16.03 24.92
C VAL A 932 5.35 -15.35 24.19
N ALA A 933 6.47 -16.07 24.02
CA ALA A 933 7.67 -15.51 23.39
C ALA A 933 7.42 -15.02 21.96
N GLY A 934 6.58 -15.73 21.19
CA GLY A 934 6.18 -15.33 19.83
C GLY A 934 5.34 -14.05 19.81
N GLU A 935 4.28 -14.01 20.63
CA GLU A 935 3.41 -12.83 20.81
C GLU A 935 4.22 -11.60 21.25
N ARG A 936 5.12 -11.77 22.24
CA ARG A 936 6.00 -10.69 22.69
C ARG A 936 6.93 -10.20 21.58
N ALA A 937 7.51 -11.10 20.77
CA ALA A 937 8.38 -10.70 19.68
C ALA A 937 7.62 -9.89 18.60
N GLU A 938 6.38 -10.27 18.33
CA GLU A 938 5.49 -9.57 17.41
C GLU A 938 5.10 -8.18 17.93
N THR A 939 4.69 -8.07 19.21
CA THR A 939 4.44 -6.79 19.89
C THR A 939 5.66 -5.87 19.84
N LEU A 940 6.87 -6.37 20.14
CA LEU A 940 8.09 -5.56 20.14
C LEU A 940 8.45 -5.08 18.73
N ALA A 941 8.33 -5.94 17.73
CA ALA A 941 8.58 -5.56 16.35
C ALA A 941 7.57 -4.50 15.87
N TYR A 942 6.29 -4.64 16.22
CA TYR A 942 5.27 -3.65 15.91
C TYR A 942 5.58 -2.29 16.56
N LEU A 943 5.94 -2.28 17.86
CA LEU A 943 6.32 -1.06 18.58
C LEU A 943 7.57 -0.40 17.99
N GLU A 944 8.55 -1.18 17.54
CA GLU A 944 9.75 -0.66 16.89
C GLU A 944 9.44 -0.07 15.51
N THR A 945 8.68 -0.80 14.67
CA THR A 945 8.35 -0.37 13.31
C THR A 945 7.41 0.84 13.29
N GLN A 946 6.39 0.87 14.15
CA GLN A 946 5.38 1.93 14.17
C GLN A 946 5.73 3.07 15.12
N GLY A 947 6.29 2.76 16.30
CA GLY A 947 6.63 3.74 17.32
C GLY A 947 8.03 4.35 17.18
N GLY A 948 8.99 3.59 16.65
CA GLY A 948 10.34 4.04 16.35
C GLY A 948 11.30 3.95 17.54
N ARG A 949 12.57 4.31 17.28
CA ARG A 949 13.67 4.16 18.24
C ARG A 949 13.45 4.93 19.54
N ASP A 950 12.96 6.17 19.48
CA ASP A 950 12.66 6.97 20.67
C ASP A 950 11.60 6.31 21.56
N LEU A 951 10.62 5.59 20.99
CA LEU A 951 9.65 4.82 21.79
C LEU A 951 10.35 3.66 22.52
N MET A 952 11.20 2.92 21.82
CA MET A 952 11.94 1.80 22.38
C MET A 952 12.89 2.25 23.50
N ASP A 953 13.57 3.39 23.33
CA ASP A 953 14.45 3.99 24.35
C ASP A 953 13.66 4.42 25.60
N LEU A 954 12.47 5.00 25.43
CA LEU A 954 11.57 5.34 26.54
C LEU A 954 11.12 4.11 27.32
N LEU A 955 10.71 3.04 26.63
CA LEU A 955 10.26 1.80 27.26
C LEU A 955 11.39 1.03 27.97
N ARG A 956 12.61 1.06 27.41
CA ARG A 956 13.79 0.37 27.96
C ARG A 956 14.45 1.13 29.10
N ALA A 957 14.76 2.41 28.87
CA ALA A 957 15.65 3.19 29.74
C ALA A 957 14.94 4.36 30.43
N GLY A 958 13.66 4.60 30.14
CA GLY A 958 12.91 5.73 30.69
C GLY A 958 13.44 7.09 30.20
N LYS A 959 14.12 7.11 29.05
CA LYS A 959 14.80 8.29 28.51
C LYS A 959 14.58 8.41 27.02
N MET A 960 14.39 9.65 26.57
CA MET A 960 14.34 10.00 25.14
C MET A 960 15.74 10.42 24.68
N SER A 961 16.13 10.08 23.44
CA SER A 961 17.46 10.41 22.91
C SER A 961 17.67 11.92 22.82
N ASP A 962 16.72 12.66 22.25
CA ASP A 962 16.72 14.13 22.29
C ASP A 962 15.30 14.73 22.46
N PRO A 963 14.96 15.21 23.67
CA PRO A 963 13.68 15.86 23.93
C PRO A 963 13.59 17.31 23.43
N ARG A 964 14.71 17.90 22.96
CA ARG A 964 14.79 19.30 22.50
C ARG A 964 14.61 19.44 20.98
N SER A 965 14.62 18.33 20.26
CA SER A 965 14.36 18.28 18.81
C SER A 965 12.88 18.06 18.50
N GLY A 966 12.44 18.53 17.32
CA GLY A 966 11.06 18.37 16.86
C GLY A 966 10.02 19.14 17.69
N VAL A 967 10.41 20.30 18.21
CA VAL A 967 9.57 21.21 19.02
C VAL A 967 9.79 22.66 18.62
N PHE A 968 8.93 23.58 19.05
CA PHE A 968 9.18 25.02 18.88
C PHE A 968 10.42 25.46 19.65
N ASP A 969 11.35 26.12 18.94
CA ASP A 969 12.59 26.68 19.46
C ASP A 969 12.69 28.19 19.14
N ALA A 970 13.75 28.83 19.63
CA ALA A 970 13.99 30.25 19.35
C ALA A 970 14.18 30.59 17.85
N ASN A 971 14.54 29.63 16.98
CA ASN A 971 14.70 29.86 15.55
C ASN A 971 13.36 29.97 14.82
N VAL A 972 12.32 29.29 15.31
CA VAL A 972 10.96 29.39 14.74
C VAL A 972 10.43 30.83 14.77
N LEU A 973 10.82 31.65 15.75
CA LEU A 973 10.48 33.08 15.75
C LEU A 973 11.14 33.87 14.61
N LYS A 974 12.33 33.46 14.16
CA LYS A 974 12.96 34.09 12.98
C LYS A 974 12.15 33.77 11.73
N VAL A 975 11.65 32.55 11.61
CA VAL A 975 10.76 32.10 10.52
C VAL A 975 9.43 32.86 10.56
N HIS A 976 8.89 33.16 11.74
CA HIS A 976 7.68 33.97 11.86
C HIS A 976 7.79 35.36 11.23
N GLY A 977 8.99 35.95 11.22
CA GLY A 977 9.25 37.26 10.63
C GLY A 977 9.50 37.27 9.12
N MET A 978 9.56 36.10 8.47
CA MET A 978 9.73 35.95 7.03
C MET A 978 8.40 36.16 6.27
N ASP A 979 8.48 36.42 4.96
CA ASP A 979 7.28 36.41 4.12
C ASP A 979 6.76 34.98 3.89
N GLN A 980 5.50 34.85 3.46
CA GLN A 980 4.85 33.53 3.34
C GLN A 980 5.52 32.65 2.27
N GLU A 981 5.99 33.24 1.17
CA GLU A 981 6.65 32.53 0.07
C GLU A 981 7.99 31.94 0.53
N GLN A 982 8.79 32.70 1.27
CA GLN A 982 10.04 32.24 1.89
C GLN A 982 9.79 31.13 2.92
N VAL A 983 8.72 31.24 3.71
CA VAL A 983 8.34 30.20 4.69
C VAL A 983 7.96 28.91 3.97
N GLU A 984 7.19 29.01 2.88
CA GLU A 984 6.78 27.86 2.08
C GLU A 984 7.99 27.22 1.38
N GLU A 985 8.87 28.01 0.75
CA GLU A 985 10.12 27.53 0.14
C GLU A 985 11.04 26.85 1.17
N LEU A 986 11.20 27.47 2.36
CA LEU A 986 11.98 26.91 3.45
C LEU A 986 11.41 25.55 3.85
N PHE A 987 10.11 25.48 4.14
CA PHE A 987 9.50 24.23 4.56
C PHE A 987 9.44 23.18 3.45
N GLU A 988 9.26 23.53 2.18
CA GLU A 988 9.35 22.56 1.08
C GLU A 988 10.71 21.87 1.03
N ARG A 989 11.79 22.58 1.34
CA ARG A 989 13.15 22.02 1.39
C ARG A 989 13.39 21.11 2.59
N PHE A 990 12.61 21.27 3.65
CA PHE A 990 12.71 20.51 4.88
C PHE A 990 11.62 19.46 5.05
N ARG A 991 10.63 19.35 4.14
CA ARG A 991 9.42 18.56 4.36
C ARG A 991 9.65 17.07 4.17
N LEU A 992 9.07 16.34 5.12
CA LEU A 992 9.71 15.24 5.83
C LEU A 992 9.15 13.93 5.34
N VAL A 993 10.05 12.96 5.13
CA VAL A 993 9.64 11.60 4.82
C VAL A 993 8.94 11.04 6.06
N PRO A 994 7.66 10.64 5.97
CA PRO A 994 6.94 10.09 7.11
C PRO A 994 7.73 8.94 7.74
N GLY A 995 8.04 9.08 9.03
CA GLY A 995 8.77 8.09 9.81
C GLY A 995 7.85 7.26 10.71
N ALA A 996 8.43 6.65 11.73
CA ALA A 996 7.67 6.14 12.86
C ALA A 996 7.02 7.29 13.66
N LEU A 997 6.04 6.99 14.52
CA LEU A 997 5.23 7.97 15.24
C LEU A 997 6.06 8.96 16.06
N LEU A 998 7.16 8.51 16.69
CA LEU A 998 8.07 9.36 17.47
C LEU A 998 9.34 9.77 16.71
N ASP A 999 9.46 9.43 15.43
CA ASP A 999 10.58 9.85 14.60
C ASP A 999 10.68 11.39 14.53
N ILE A 1000 11.91 11.89 14.42
CA ILE A 1000 12.18 13.33 14.38
C ILE A 1000 11.46 14.00 13.22
N ASP A 1001 11.38 13.35 12.06
CA ASP A 1001 10.73 13.87 10.86
C ASP A 1001 9.20 13.97 11.08
N THR A 1002 8.59 12.97 11.73
CA THR A 1002 7.17 13.02 12.09
C THR A 1002 6.89 14.16 13.08
N ARG A 1003 7.74 14.35 14.10
CA ARG A 1003 7.57 15.41 15.12
C ARG A 1003 7.81 16.81 14.57
N VAL A 1004 8.78 16.99 13.68
CA VAL A 1004 9.01 18.27 12.99
C VAL A 1004 7.82 18.58 12.06
N SER A 1005 7.24 17.61 11.35
CA SER A 1005 6.06 17.83 10.51
C SER A 1005 4.88 18.34 11.35
N ALA A 1006 4.61 17.70 12.49
CA ALA A 1006 3.56 18.16 13.41
C ALA A 1006 3.81 19.59 13.93
N THR A 1007 5.07 19.98 14.10
CA THR A 1007 5.47 21.34 14.49
C THR A 1007 5.28 22.35 13.36
N VAL A 1008 5.53 21.96 12.11
CA VAL A 1008 5.27 22.78 10.91
C VAL A 1008 3.76 23.01 10.73
N ASP A 1009 2.95 21.96 10.88
CA ASP A 1009 1.48 22.09 10.83
C ASP A 1009 0.96 23.02 11.92
N ALA A 1010 1.52 22.90 13.14
CA ALA A 1010 1.21 23.79 14.24
C ALA A 1010 1.63 25.23 13.98
N PHE A 1011 2.76 25.44 13.30
CA PHE A 1011 3.20 26.77 12.88
C PHE A 1011 2.20 27.37 11.91
N HIS A 1012 1.74 26.64 10.89
CA HIS A 1012 0.76 27.15 9.91
C HIS A 1012 -0.56 27.57 10.55
N ARG A 1013 -1.03 26.84 11.56
CA ARG A 1013 -2.29 27.14 12.27
C ARG A 1013 -2.14 28.09 13.47
N ARG A 1014 -0.94 28.62 13.72
CA ARG A 1014 -0.64 29.48 14.89
C ARG A 1014 -1.50 30.74 14.95
N ALA A 1015 -1.80 31.36 13.80
CA ALA A 1015 -2.53 32.62 13.74
C ALA A 1015 -3.98 32.43 14.21
N ASP A 1016 -4.62 31.34 13.78
CA ASP A 1016 -5.98 30.99 14.20
C ASP A 1016 -6.01 30.65 15.70
N TRP A 1017 -5.02 29.89 16.19
CA TRP A 1017 -4.94 29.52 17.60
C TRP A 1017 -4.80 30.72 18.55
N VAL A 1018 -4.11 31.78 18.16
CA VAL A 1018 -3.95 33.00 18.98
C VAL A 1018 -5.28 33.72 19.21
N LEU A 1019 -6.28 33.52 18.34
CA LEU A 1019 -7.61 34.09 18.49
C LEU A 1019 -8.46 33.36 19.54
N GLU A 1020 -8.11 32.11 19.86
CA GLU A 1020 -8.87 31.28 20.79
C GLU A 1020 -8.62 31.67 22.27
N PRO A 1021 -9.65 31.73 23.13
CA PRO A 1021 -9.48 32.00 24.56
C PRO A 1021 -8.54 31.01 25.25
N ALA A 1022 -8.59 29.74 24.84
CA ALA A 1022 -7.76 28.66 25.39
C ALA A 1022 -6.26 28.96 25.32
N CYS A 1023 -5.79 29.69 24.30
CA CYS A 1023 -4.40 30.10 24.15
C CYS A 1023 -3.91 30.94 25.34
N ARG A 1024 -4.77 31.79 25.92
CA ARG A 1024 -4.45 32.66 27.06
C ARG A 1024 -4.55 31.94 28.40
N ASP A 1025 -5.49 31.00 28.53
CA ASP A 1025 -5.82 30.38 29.82
C ASP A 1025 -4.92 29.17 30.15
N LEU A 1026 -4.54 28.39 29.13
CA LEU A 1026 -3.73 27.16 29.27
C LEU A 1026 -2.42 27.32 30.05
N PRO A 1027 -1.60 28.37 29.85
CA PRO A 1027 -0.36 28.56 30.62
C PRO A 1027 -0.58 28.52 32.14
N GLY A 1028 -1.66 29.16 32.61
CA GLY A 1028 -2.01 29.22 34.03
C GLY A 1028 -2.48 27.87 34.59
N HIS A 1029 -3.15 27.06 33.77
CA HIS A 1029 -3.53 25.70 34.13
C HIS A 1029 -2.32 24.76 34.19
N VAL A 1030 -1.48 24.76 33.15
CA VAL A 1030 -0.30 23.91 33.05
C VAL A 1030 0.69 24.19 34.19
N THR A 1031 0.95 25.46 34.51
CA THR A 1031 1.86 25.84 35.61
C THR A 1031 1.43 25.27 36.97
N ARG A 1032 0.12 25.15 37.20
CA ARG A 1032 -0.42 24.53 38.43
C ARG A 1032 -0.20 23.02 38.42
N ALA A 1033 -0.46 22.36 37.30
CA ALA A 1033 -0.32 20.91 37.16
C ALA A 1033 1.13 20.43 37.23
N LEU A 1034 2.10 21.20 36.71
CA LEU A 1034 3.53 20.80 36.71
C LEU A 1034 4.11 20.53 38.09
N ARG A 1035 3.59 21.17 39.14
CA ARG A 1035 4.01 20.87 40.52
C ARG A 1035 3.63 19.45 40.95
N SER A 1036 2.46 18.97 40.54
CA SER A 1036 2.00 17.62 40.79
C SER A 1036 2.78 16.62 39.93
N VAL A 1037 2.99 16.93 38.64
CA VAL A 1037 3.80 16.10 37.73
C VAL A 1037 5.20 15.91 38.28
N LYS A 1038 5.88 16.98 38.73
CA LYS A 1038 7.22 16.90 39.34
C LYS A 1038 7.28 15.95 40.55
N LYS A 1039 6.21 15.92 41.36
CA LYS A 1039 6.13 15.06 42.55
C LYS A 1039 5.90 13.60 42.17
N ALA A 1040 5.05 13.33 41.19
CA ALA A 1040 4.72 11.98 40.73
C ALA A 1040 5.81 11.37 39.84
N SER A 1041 6.34 12.15 38.89
CA SER A 1041 7.36 11.71 37.94
C SER A 1041 8.36 12.82 37.63
N PRO A 1042 9.56 12.78 38.25
CA PRO A 1042 10.66 13.66 37.88
C PRO A 1042 11.09 13.51 36.42
N ALA A 1043 11.06 12.29 35.87
CA ALA A 1043 11.46 12.02 34.49
C ALA A 1043 10.55 12.71 33.46
N LEU A 1044 9.22 12.62 33.62
CA LEU A 1044 8.26 13.35 32.75
C LEU A 1044 8.42 14.86 32.90
N TYR A 1045 8.60 15.34 34.14
CA TYR A 1045 8.84 16.75 34.40
C TYR A 1045 10.12 17.25 33.69
N ASP A 1046 11.20 16.49 33.70
CA ASP A 1046 12.46 16.85 33.04
C ASP A 1046 12.31 16.95 31.50
N LEU A 1047 11.52 16.07 30.87
CA LEU A 1047 11.20 16.18 29.44
C LEU A 1047 10.42 17.47 29.13
N VAL A 1048 9.43 17.80 29.94
CA VAL A 1048 8.65 19.04 29.79
C VAL A 1048 9.55 20.28 29.98
N VAL A 1049 10.44 20.25 30.98
CA VAL A 1049 11.39 21.34 31.21
C VAL A 1049 12.38 21.48 30.07
N ALA A 1050 12.89 20.38 29.50
CA ALA A 1050 13.79 20.42 28.35
C ALA A 1050 13.18 21.16 27.15
N ARG A 1051 11.87 20.99 26.91
CA ARG A 1051 11.13 21.76 25.88
C ARG A 1051 10.95 23.23 26.22
N ASN A 1052 10.94 23.59 27.50
CA ASN A 1052 10.92 24.99 27.92
C ASN A 1052 12.29 25.66 27.83
N GLU A 1053 13.39 24.91 28.00
CA GLU A 1053 14.76 25.42 27.92
C GLU A 1053 15.12 25.95 26.53
N VAL A 1054 14.63 25.31 25.45
CA VAL A 1054 14.88 25.78 24.06
C VAL A 1054 14.19 27.10 23.72
N LEU A 1055 13.28 27.55 24.59
CA LEU A 1055 12.60 28.85 24.50
C LEU A 1055 13.32 29.96 25.30
N TYR A 1056 14.52 29.70 25.81
CA TYR A 1056 15.27 30.71 26.56
C TYR A 1056 15.52 31.97 25.69
N GLY A 1057 15.09 33.13 26.19
CA GLY A 1057 15.19 34.40 25.48
C GLY A 1057 14.00 34.73 24.56
N VAL A 1058 12.99 33.86 24.48
CA VAL A 1058 11.75 34.09 23.73
C VAL A 1058 10.72 34.82 24.60
N ASP A 1059 10.10 35.89 24.07
CA ASP A 1059 8.95 36.54 24.71
C ASP A 1059 7.67 35.72 24.49
N THR A 1060 7.43 34.79 25.41
CA THR A 1060 6.25 33.92 25.42
C THR A 1060 4.96 34.65 25.86
N VAL A 1061 5.05 35.91 26.31
CA VAL A 1061 3.86 36.74 26.57
C VAL A 1061 3.38 37.39 25.27
N ALA A 1062 4.31 37.89 24.46
CA ALA A 1062 4.00 38.40 23.12
C ALA A 1062 3.65 37.28 22.14
N HIS A 1063 4.25 36.09 22.29
CA HIS A 1063 4.06 34.94 21.42
C HIS A 1063 3.66 33.67 22.21
N PRO A 1064 2.43 33.61 22.77
CA PRO A 1064 2.00 32.51 23.65
C PRO A 1064 1.97 31.14 22.96
N TRP A 1065 1.79 31.10 21.63
CA TRP A 1065 1.82 29.87 20.84
C TRP A 1065 3.18 29.14 20.86
N MET A 1066 4.27 29.83 21.22
CA MET A 1066 5.59 29.19 21.39
C MET A 1066 5.61 28.12 22.48
N LEU A 1067 4.67 28.18 23.44
CA LEU A 1067 4.55 27.22 24.54
C LEU A 1067 3.82 25.91 24.17
N LEU A 1068 3.28 25.80 22.94
CA LEU A 1068 2.42 24.69 22.53
C LEU A 1068 3.06 23.31 22.77
N SER A 1069 4.31 23.12 22.35
CA SER A 1069 5.04 21.85 22.50
C SER A 1069 5.25 21.45 23.96
N MET A 1070 5.44 22.42 24.86
CA MET A 1070 5.58 22.18 26.30
C MET A 1070 4.23 21.87 26.96
N GLN A 1071 3.20 22.63 26.60
CA GLN A 1071 1.85 22.51 27.17
C GLN A 1071 1.19 21.18 26.80
N SER A 1072 1.32 20.76 25.55
CA SER A 1072 0.78 19.48 25.06
C SER A 1072 1.34 18.30 25.86
N LEU A 1073 2.68 18.19 25.98
CA LEU A 1073 3.33 17.14 26.77
C LEU A 1073 2.97 17.20 28.27
N ALA A 1074 2.86 18.39 28.84
CA ALA A 1074 2.48 18.53 30.24
C ALA A 1074 1.07 18.00 30.52
N LEU A 1075 0.11 18.26 29.63
CA LEU A 1075 -1.28 17.79 29.77
C LEU A 1075 -1.38 16.28 29.52
N ALA A 1076 -0.65 15.76 28.53
CA ALA A 1076 -0.51 14.33 28.29
C ALA A 1076 0.08 13.59 29.51
N ALA A 1077 1.13 14.15 30.13
CA ALA A 1077 1.72 13.59 31.34
C ALA A 1077 0.72 13.54 32.50
N VAL A 1078 -0.09 14.58 32.70
CA VAL A 1078 -1.15 14.57 33.73
C VAL A 1078 -2.16 13.46 33.44
N ALA A 1079 -2.67 13.36 32.22
CA ALA A 1079 -3.68 12.37 31.86
C ALA A 1079 -3.18 10.93 32.07
N ARG A 1080 -1.95 10.62 31.61
CA ARG A 1080 -1.40 9.25 31.71
C ARG A 1080 -0.97 8.88 33.13
N LEU A 1081 -0.45 9.81 33.92
CA LEU A 1081 -0.21 9.58 35.35
C LEU A 1081 -1.52 9.38 36.13
N GLU A 1082 -2.59 10.09 35.75
CA GLU A 1082 -3.93 9.89 36.34
C GLU A 1082 -4.51 8.53 35.97
N ALA A 1083 -4.32 8.06 34.73
CA ALA A 1083 -4.73 6.74 34.26
C ALA A 1083 -4.07 5.58 35.04
N LEU A 1084 -2.82 5.76 35.47
CA LEU A 1084 -2.09 4.79 36.30
C LEU A 1084 -2.34 4.95 37.80
N GLY A 1085 -3.10 5.96 38.22
CA GLY A 1085 -3.45 6.19 39.63
C GLY A 1085 -2.34 6.81 40.47
N GLU A 1086 -1.40 7.55 39.85
CA GLU A 1086 -0.25 8.18 40.52
C GLU A 1086 -0.62 9.45 41.31
N PHE A 1087 -1.86 9.95 41.18
CA PHE A 1087 -2.37 11.09 41.94
C PHE A 1087 -3.43 10.68 42.96
N GLU A 1088 -3.39 11.29 44.15
CA GLU A 1088 -4.41 11.10 45.20
C GLU A 1088 -5.78 11.66 44.79
N TYR A 1089 -5.82 12.68 43.94
CA TYR A 1089 -7.02 13.35 43.44
C TYR A 1089 -6.87 13.70 41.96
N PRO A 1090 -7.96 13.74 41.18
CA PRO A 1090 -7.94 14.19 39.79
C PRO A 1090 -7.31 15.58 39.64
N ILE A 1091 -6.27 15.68 38.80
CA ILE A 1091 -5.62 16.95 38.50
C ILE A 1091 -6.25 17.58 37.25
N MET A 1092 -6.76 16.76 36.32
CA MET A 1092 -7.37 17.21 35.08
C MET A 1092 -8.79 17.78 35.28
N THR A 1093 -8.88 19.10 35.44
CA THR A 1093 -10.17 19.83 35.55
C THR A 1093 -10.94 19.89 34.22
N THR A 1094 -12.24 20.19 34.26
CA THR A 1094 -13.08 20.34 33.05
C THR A 1094 -12.56 21.43 32.11
N ASP A 1095 -12.29 22.63 32.63
CA ASP A 1095 -11.77 23.75 31.82
C ASP A 1095 -10.43 23.41 31.14
N MET A 1096 -9.56 22.68 31.85
CA MET A 1096 -8.29 22.19 31.29
C MET A 1096 -8.52 21.21 30.15
N ARG A 1097 -9.45 20.27 30.33
CA ARG A 1097 -9.78 19.26 29.33
C ARG A 1097 -10.41 19.88 28.09
N ASP A 1098 -11.30 20.86 28.24
CA ASP A 1098 -11.94 21.54 27.12
C ASP A 1098 -10.92 22.36 26.32
N ALA A 1099 -10.03 23.08 27.01
CA ALA A 1099 -8.94 23.83 26.37
C ALA A 1099 -7.94 22.90 25.67
N TRP A 1100 -7.63 21.74 26.26
CA TRP A 1100 -6.75 20.74 25.65
C TRP A 1100 -7.41 20.04 24.45
N ALA A 1101 -8.69 19.73 24.52
CA ALA A 1101 -9.44 19.17 23.40
C ALA A 1101 -9.50 20.16 22.22
N LEU A 1102 -9.63 21.45 22.50
CA LEU A 1102 -9.53 22.50 21.46
C LEU A 1102 -8.11 22.56 20.88
N MET A 1103 -7.07 22.52 21.71
CA MET A 1103 -5.68 22.40 21.24
C MET A 1103 -5.49 21.19 20.32
N ALA A 1104 -6.04 20.02 20.68
CA ALA A 1104 -5.96 18.80 19.88
C ALA A 1104 -6.70 18.89 18.53
N GLN A 1105 -7.70 19.77 18.42
CA GLN A 1105 -8.39 20.03 17.15
C GLN A 1105 -7.53 20.86 16.19
N TYR A 1106 -6.69 21.74 16.75
CA TYR A 1106 -5.72 22.51 15.98
C TYR A 1106 -4.46 21.70 15.66
N PHE A 1107 -3.98 20.91 16.61
CA PHE A 1107 -2.65 20.27 16.58
C PHE A 1107 -2.71 18.76 16.90
N PRO A 1108 -3.50 17.96 16.16
CA PRO A 1108 -3.78 16.56 16.51
C PRO A 1108 -2.52 15.69 16.55
N ALA A 1109 -1.62 15.83 15.57
CA ALA A 1109 -0.39 15.02 15.49
C ALA A 1109 0.57 15.30 16.66
N MET A 1110 0.71 16.56 17.07
CA MET A 1110 1.54 16.94 18.23
C MET A 1110 0.99 16.32 19.52
N VAL A 1111 -0.33 16.43 19.74
CA VAL A 1111 -0.99 15.86 20.92
C VAL A 1111 -0.90 14.33 20.93
N ALA A 1112 -1.08 13.67 19.78
CA ALA A 1112 -0.95 12.23 19.66
C ALA A 1112 0.48 11.74 20.00
N GLY A 1113 1.51 12.38 19.46
CA GLY A 1113 2.90 12.06 19.78
C GLY A 1113 3.24 12.26 21.25
N ASP A 1114 2.76 13.35 21.85
CA ASP A 1114 2.99 13.65 23.27
C ASP A 1114 2.25 12.70 24.22
N LEU A 1115 1.05 12.25 23.85
CA LEU A 1115 0.32 11.18 24.56
C LEU A 1115 1.09 9.86 24.54
N LEU A 1116 1.68 9.51 23.40
CA LEU A 1116 2.47 8.28 23.27
C LEU A 1116 3.78 8.35 24.08
N ILE A 1117 4.49 9.49 24.06
CA ILE A 1117 5.66 9.73 24.91
C ILE A 1117 5.28 9.60 26.40
N ALA A 1118 4.17 10.24 26.79
CA ALA A 1118 3.70 10.21 28.17
C ALA A 1118 3.34 8.79 28.62
N GLU A 1119 2.66 8.01 27.76
CA GLU A 1119 2.28 6.63 28.06
C GLU A 1119 3.49 5.71 28.22
N ALA A 1120 4.43 5.75 27.27
CA ALA A 1120 5.62 4.90 27.31
C ALA A 1120 6.45 5.15 28.57
N LEU A 1121 6.64 6.43 28.92
CA LEU A 1121 7.40 6.79 30.11
C LEU A 1121 6.63 6.47 31.40
N ALA A 1122 5.31 6.69 31.43
CA ALA A 1122 4.47 6.34 32.57
C ALA A 1122 4.50 4.81 32.82
N ALA A 1123 4.38 4.00 31.76
CA ALA A 1123 4.51 2.55 31.84
C ALA A 1123 5.89 2.10 32.35
N HIS A 1124 6.97 2.71 31.85
CA HIS A 1124 8.34 2.43 32.34
C HIS A 1124 8.50 2.79 33.83
N LEU A 1125 7.92 3.90 34.29
CA LEU A 1125 8.00 4.31 35.70
C LEU A 1125 7.32 3.32 36.64
N THR A 1126 6.17 2.79 36.23
CA THR A 1126 5.40 1.82 37.03
C THR A 1126 6.03 0.43 37.00
N HIS A 1127 6.59 0.01 35.85
CA HIS A 1127 6.99 -1.38 35.63
C HIS A 1127 8.49 -1.63 35.41
N GLY A 1128 9.33 -0.59 35.29
CA GLY A 1128 10.74 -0.70 34.95
C GLY A 1128 10.99 -1.02 33.47
N ASP A 1129 12.12 -1.66 33.17
CA ASP A 1129 12.43 -2.12 31.81
C ASP A 1129 11.43 -3.20 31.36
N LEU A 1130 10.59 -2.85 30.38
CA LEU A 1130 9.55 -3.71 29.84
C LEU A 1130 10.05 -4.56 28.65
N ILE A 1131 11.14 -4.15 28.01
CA ILE A 1131 11.56 -4.72 26.72
C ILE A 1131 12.94 -5.40 26.75
N GLY A 1132 13.72 -5.22 27.82
CA GLY A 1132 14.95 -5.96 28.06
C GLY A 1132 14.74 -7.48 28.22
N ASP A 1133 15.81 -8.25 28.04
CA ASP A 1133 15.79 -9.69 28.28
C ASP A 1133 15.68 -9.97 29.78
N THR A 1134 14.71 -10.79 30.17
CA THR A 1134 14.62 -11.32 31.54
C THR A 1134 15.87 -12.15 31.81
N ALA A 1135 16.70 -11.70 32.76
CA ALA A 1135 17.84 -12.46 33.28
C ALA A 1135 17.43 -13.81 33.88
#